data_AF-A0A3N1K909-F1
#
_entry.id   AF-A0A3N1K909-F1
#
_cell.length_a   1.000
_cell.length_b   1.000
_cell.length_c   1.000
_cell.angle_alpha   90.00
_cell.angle_beta   90.00
_cell.angle_gamma   90.00
#
_symmetry.space_group_name_H-M   'P 1'
#
loop_
_entity.id
_entity.type
_entity.pdbx_description
1 polymer ?
#
loop_
_entity_poly.entity_id
_entity_poly.type
_entity_poly.pdbx_seq_one_letter_code
_entity_poly.pdbx_strand_id
1 'polypeptide(L)'
;MRAPTQVDVRWAAPAGSSWAVLVAVLPRPDLHVTVSVLLLLVGAAALLVAVGAGRRARREWSSASASPSPSASGRQRASGSPGSRVVPAAALVALVALVAGLVLAGAAARQHVRYPEELVALSGHSAELHGTATGRVAAGTRAVQVTVREVVVADEVVWRGRASFLLLGPRVAEGAAIEVGQEVSARVSVLPVEPGDDVAFVAAVRGQVVPGAPPSGAAGLADSVRSDFRGVTAELPGDGGSLLPGLAVGDTSAVDDELDEAMKASSLSHLTAVSGSNCAVLVALVMLVGGALGVPRLARLLLAAVLLLAFLVLVTPEPSIVRASVMALVVLVHLAAGRPVSGLPVVSLAVSGLLLGDPWLARDLGFALSVLATAGLVVLAAPLADAFARFLPRPVAAVLAVPVAAQLACQPVLLLLDPRVAVHGVVANVLAEPAAPLATVGGLVVCATASWAPGPAELVARAAWVPATWIGAVARSVASWPLARVEWPGGPTGVVLLAALTVLVAGAVLARPGGRLRRVVVVLLTGALAVGAGAVVGVRTGERSAVPADWTIAQCDVGQGDAVLVRSDGQVALVDVGDDEAALGGCLRRFGVDRIDLLVLTHFDADHVGAVDVVTGRVGRALVGPTASPDDERVVDDLAGGGAEVVEVAVGVGGVLGELGWSVLWPVRADAAGNDASVVTLWRPLPGCRTGCLSLLDLGDLAEAPQRLLLSSSGGALSGVDVVKVSHHGSADQHAGLYAAARASVGLVGVGADNSYGHPRREALDMVEEAGAEVTRTDLDGDAAVVVDDSGGVRLWRRHAVAGHAPSADPSAAGAAGSWAPAASGEAVTLGAGRPRRPRPRRTVAARTTGKTTKKASVAVDQVPWHAIRPAPVVLVSGPEQFLAERAVRQLRDQLVAEDSSLEVHDLEADHYQPGELITLASPSLFAEPRLLRVVSVEKCTDAFLTETLRYLESPADDTYLVLRHGGGVRGKKLLDTIRAGVGGGVEVVCAELKKDTEKHDFAAGEFRSARRRVSSGALRALVTAFSDDLAELASACQQLISDAADEITEATVEKYYAGRVETNAFKVADAAIAGRQGEALVLLRHALSSGADPVPVVAAFAMKIRTMAKVQGVYGPSGQLASRLGMAPWQVERAQRDVRGWSEDGLGRCIELLAETDAAVKGAQRDAIYALERMVTTVATRGAVGR
;
A
#
# COMPACT_ATOMS: atom_id res chain seq x y z
N MET A 1 -7.82 -51.30 -23.34
CA MET A 1 -7.98 -50.52 -22.08
C MET A 1 -9.19 -51.05 -21.35
N ARG A 2 -9.02 -51.54 -20.11
CA ARG A 2 -10.14 -51.99 -19.26
C ARG A 2 -11.03 -50.78 -18.94
N ALA A 3 -12.34 -51.00 -18.78
CA ALA A 3 -13.30 -49.97 -18.39
C ALA A 3 -12.75 -49.14 -17.21
N PRO A 4 -12.94 -47.80 -17.19
CA PRO A 4 -12.40 -46.96 -16.14
C PRO A 4 -12.88 -47.46 -14.78
N THR A 5 -11.92 -47.89 -13.95
CA THR A 5 -12.17 -48.19 -12.55
C THR A 5 -12.81 -46.95 -11.93
N GLN A 6 -13.99 -47.10 -11.34
CA GLN A 6 -14.66 -46.01 -10.62
C GLN A 6 -13.66 -45.35 -9.66
N VAL A 7 -13.51 -44.03 -9.77
CA VAL A 7 -12.61 -43.26 -8.90
C VAL A 7 -13.06 -43.45 -7.46
N ASP A 8 -12.23 -44.08 -6.63
CA ASP A 8 -12.55 -44.30 -5.21
C ASP A 8 -12.26 -43.03 -4.40
N VAL A 9 -13.27 -42.16 -4.32
CA VAL A 9 -13.22 -40.88 -3.60
C VAL A 9 -13.14 -41.01 -2.09
N ARG A 10 -13.24 -42.21 -1.52
CA ARG A 10 -13.19 -42.41 -0.05
C ARG A 10 -11.86 -41.96 0.56
N TRP A 11 -10.77 -42.01 -0.19
CA TRP A 11 -9.46 -41.53 0.25
C TRP A 11 -9.34 -40.00 0.26
N ALA A 12 -10.11 -39.30 -0.57
CA ALA A 12 -10.10 -37.84 -0.60
C ALA A 12 -10.81 -37.23 0.61
N ALA A 13 -11.76 -37.94 1.23
CA ALA A 13 -12.52 -37.43 2.36
C ALA A 13 -11.64 -37.13 3.59
N PRO A 14 -10.76 -38.04 4.08
CA PRO A 14 -9.83 -37.71 5.16
C PRO A 14 -8.95 -36.50 4.84
N ALA A 15 -8.30 -36.47 3.68
CA ALA A 15 -7.41 -35.37 3.31
C ALA A 15 -8.14 -34.02 3.21
N GLY A 16 -9.27 -33.98 2.49
CA GLY A 16 -10.06 -32.76 2.32
C GLY A 16 -10.71 -32.26 3.62
N SER A 17 -11.20 -33.16 4.46
CA SER A 17 -11.76 -32.79 5.77
C SER A 17 -10.68 -32.30 6.73
N SER A 18 -9.52 -32.97 6.80
CA SER A 18 -8.39 -32.50 7.61
C SER A 18 -7.91 -31.12 7.17
N TRP A 19 -7.85 -30.89 5.85
CA TRP A 19 -7.47 -29.59 5.30
C TRP A 19 -8.49 -28.50 5.67
N ALA A 20 -9.79 -28.75 5.48
CA ALA A 20 -10.85 -27.81 5.84
C ALA A 20 -10.86 -27.48 7.35
N VAL A 21 -10.65 -28.48 8.20
CA VAL A 21 -10.53 -28.28 9.65
C VAL A 21 -9.34 -27.37 9.98
N LEU A 22 -8.18 -27.58 9.35
CA LEU A 22 -7.02 -26.72 9.58
C LEU A 22 -7.28 -25.29 9.11
N VAL A 23 -7.80 -25.08 7.90
CA VAL A 23 -8.10 -23.73 7.39
C VAL A 23 -9.01 -22.95 8.33
N ALA A 24 -9.99 -23.63 8.95
CA ALA A 24 -10.95 -23.02 9.86
C ALA A 24 -10.43 -22.82 11.30
N VAL A 25 -9.56 -23.71 11.79
CA VAL A 25 -9.15 -23.74 13.21
C VAL A 25 -7.76 -23.15 13.43
N LEU A 26 -6.87 -23.17 12.44
CA LEU A 26 -5.52 -22.58 12.57
C LEU A 26 -5.53 -21.14 13.08
N PRO A 27 -6.46 -20.25 12.66
CA PRO A 27 -6.51 -18.89 13.18
C PRO A 27 -6.92 -18.75 14.65
N ARG A 28 -7.37 -19.84 15.29
CA ARG A 28 -7.83 -19.87 16.67
C ARG A 28 -6.99 -20.82 17.52
N PRO A 29 -5.79 -20.40 17.96
CA PRO A 29 -4.86 -21.26 18.69
C PRO A 29 -5.42 -21.83 20.00
N ASP A 30 -6.33 -21.10 20.64
CA ASP A 30 -7.10 -21.52 21.81
C ASP A 30 -7.94 -22.79 21.56
N LEU A 31 -8.34 -23.03 20.31
CA LEU A 31 -9.16 -24.17 19.94
C LEU A 31 -8.38 -25.39 19.46
N HIS A 32 -7.07 -25.28 19.19
CA HIS A 32 -6.30 -26.38 18.58
C HIS A 32 -6.34 -27.65 19.44
N VAL A 33 -6.11 -27.53 20.74
CA VAL A 33 -6.14 -28.66 21.68
C VAL A 33 -7.56 -29.18 21.86
N THR A 34 -8.54 -28.29 22.08
CA THR A 34 -9.93 -28.68 22.37
C THR A 34 -10.57 -29.42 21.19
N VAL A 35 -10.40 -28.91 19.97
CA VAL A 35 -10.98 -29.50 18.77
C VAL A 35 -10.23 -30.79 18.38
N SER A 36 -8.91 -30.86 18.55
CA SER A 36 -8.16 -32.09 18.26
C SER A 36 -8.57 -33.25 19.19
N VAL A 37 -8.69 -32.99 20.49
CA VAL A 37 -9.18 -33.99 21.46
C VAL A 37 -10.59 -34.46 21.10
N LEU A 38 -11.50 -33.53 20.78
CA LEU A 38 -12.87 -33.87 20.37
C LEU A 38 -12.88 -34.77 19.13
N LEU A 39 -12.11 -34.44 18.09
CA LEU A 39 -12.02 -35.22 16.86
C LEU A 39 -11.44 -36.62 17.12
N LEU A 40 -10.41 -36.73 17.96
CA LEU A 40 -9.83 -38.03 18.33
C LEU A 40 -10.83 -38.90 19.12
N LEU A 41 -11.62 -38.31 20.02
CA LEU A 41 -12.67 -39.03 20.75
C LEU A 41 -13.80 -39.50 19.82
N VAL A 42 -14.26 -38.64 18.92
CA VAL A 42 -15.26 -39.00 17.89
C VAL A 42 -14.73 -40.13 17.00
N GLY A 43 -13.46 -40.05 16.60
CA GLY A 43 -12.78 -41.07 15.82
C GLY A 43 -12.70 -42.43 16.53
N ALA A 44 -12.30 -42.41 17.80
CA ALA A 44 -12.24 -43.61 18.64
C ALA A 44 -13.63 -44.24 18.84
N ALA A 45 -14.66 -43.43 19.11
CA ALA A 45 -16.04 -43.90 19.27
C ALA A 45 -16.58 -44.52 17.97
N ALA A 46 -16.36 -43.87 16.81
CA ALA A 46 -16.76 -44.39 15.51
C ALA A 46 -16.03 -45.69 15.15
N LEU A 47 -14.75 -45.82 15.52
CA LEU A 47 -13.97 -47.04 15.34
C LEU A 47 -14.53 -48.19 16.18
N LEU A 48 -14.90 -47.94 17.43
CA LEU A 48 -15.55 -48.93 18.31
C LEU A 48 -16.89 -49.39 17.72
N VAL A 49 -17.69 -48.47 17.16
CA VAL A 49 -18.94 -48.81 16.46
C VAL A 49 -18.67 -49.68 15.23
N ALA A 50 -17.66 -49.34 14.41
CA ALA A 50 -17.30 -50.12 13.23
C ALA A 50 -16.84 -51.54 13.60
N VAL A 51 -16.00 -51.69 14.64
CA VAL A 51 -15.53 -52.99 15.14
C VAL A 51 -16.68 -53.79 15.74
N GLY A 52 -17.55 -53.16 16.54
CA GLY A 52 -18.72 -53.79 17.15
C GLY A 52 -19.73 -54.30 16.11
N ALA A 53 -20.06 -53.47 15.13
CA ALA A 53 -20.94 -53.83 14.02
C ALA A 53 -20.31 -54.92 13.13
N GLY A 54 -19.00 -54.87 12.88
CA GLY A 54 -18.27 -55.90 12.15
C GLY A 54 -18.25 -57.26 12.87
N ARG A 55 -18.07 -57.26 14.20
CA ARG A 55 -18.16 -58.47 15.04
C ARG A 55 -19.58 -59.05 15.04
N ARG A 56 -20.61 -58.20 15.12
CA ARG A 56 -22.02 -58.62 15.08
C ARG A 56 -22.39 -59.23 13.72
N ALA A 57 -21.97 -58.61 12.62
CA ALA A 57 -22.17 -59.14 11.28
C ALA A 57 -21.47 -60.49 11.07
N ARG A 58 -20.25 -60.68 11.60
CA ARG A 58 -19.56 -61.98 11.56
C ARG A 58 -20.27 -63.05 12.41
N ARG A 59 -20.80 -62.69 13.59
CA ARG A 59 -21.58 -63.60 14.45
C ARG A 59 -22.89 -64.04 13.79
N GLU A 60 -23.65 -63.11 13.22
CA GLU A 60 -24.89 -63.39 12.49
C GLU A 60 -24.63 -64.29 11.26
N TRP A 61 -23.51 -64.09 10.57
CA TRP A 61 -23.12 -64.95 9.45
C TRP A 61 -22.69 -66.36 9.89
N SER A 62 -21.97 -66.49 11.01
CA SER A 62 -21.61 -67.79 11.59
C SER A 62 -22.81 -68.56 12.15
N SER A 63 -23.87 -67.87 12.60
CA SER A 63 -25.13 -68.50 13.03
C SER A 63 -26.03 -68.89 11.85
N ALA A 64 -25.96 -68.19 10.72
CA ALA A 64 -26.71 -68.51 9.50
C ALA A 64 -26.10 -69.67 8.70
N SER A 65 -24.79 -69.96 8.86
CA SER A 65 -24.13 -71.12 8.24
C SER A 65 -24.37 -72.46 8.98
N ALA A 66 -25.14 -72.47 10.07
CA ALA A 66 -25.35 -73.65 10.91
C ALA A 66 -26.65 -74.44 10.64
N SER A 67 -27.42 -74.13 9.58
CA SER A 67 -28.58 -74.95 9.17
C SER A 67 -28.60 -75.23 7.65
N PRO A 68 -28.35 -76.49 7.21
CA PRO A 68 -28.64 -76.89 5.84
C PRO A 68 -30.10 -77.32 5.74
N SER A 69 -30.94 -76.53 5.07
CA SER A 69 -32.25 -76.99 4.61
C SER A 69 -32.37 -76.65 3.13
N PRO A 70 -32.45 -77.64 2.23
CA PRO A 70 -32.64 -77.42 0.81
C PRO A 70 -34.12 -77.50 0.48
N SER A 71 -34.82 -76.36 0.38
CA SER A 71 -36.01 -76.29 -0.49
C SER A 71 -36.45 -74.85 -0.78
N ALA A 72 -37.05 -74.72 -1.96
CA ALA A 72 -37.85 -73.62 -2.48
C ALA A 72 -37.10 -72.43 -3.13
N SER A 73 -37.02 -72.54 -4.46
CA SER A 73 -36.94 -71.48 -5.44
C SER A 73 -37.80 -70.25 -5.09
N GLY A 74 -37.14 -69.13 -4.80
CA GLY A 74 -37.75 -67.82 -4.74
C GLY A 74 -36.67 -66.77 -4.95
N ARG A 75 -36.85 -65.92 -5.96
CA ARG A 75 -36.01 -64.74 -6.23
C ARG A 75 -36.09 -63.76 -5.05
N GLN A 76 -35.40 -64.05 -3.95
CA GLN A 76 -35.15 -63.05 -2.92
C GLN A 76 -34.01 -62.17 -3.41
N ARG A 77 -34.37 -60.97 -3.88
CA ARG A 77 -33.46 -59.83 -3.90
C ARG A 77 -32.78 -59.78 -2.53
N ALA A 78 -31.48 -59.98 -2.49
CA ALA A 78 -30.65 -59.69 -1.33
C ALA A 78 -30.78 -58.20 -1.02
N SER A 79 -31.81 -57.81 -0.25
CA SER A 79 -31.87 -56.53 0.43
C SER A 79 -30.75 -56.58 1.45
N GLY A 80 -29.62 -55.92 1.14
CA GLY A 80 -28.46 -55.86 2.02
C GLY A 80 -28.90 -55.52 3.44
N SER A 81 -28.51 -56.36 4.40
CA SER A 81 -28.82 -56.10 5.81
C SER A 81 -28.35 -54.69 6.18
N PRO A 82 -29.11 -53.91 6.98
CA PRO A 82 -28.71 -52.56 7.37
C PRO A 82 -27.32 -52.51 8.03
N GLY A 83 -26.86 -53.61 8.65
CA GLY A 83 -25.50 -53.76 9.20
C GLY A 83 -24.35 -53.71 8.18
N SER A 84 -24.60 -54.03 6.90
CA SER A 84 -23.58 -54.05 5.83
C SER A 84 -23.11 -52.66 5.39
N ARG A 85 -23.92 -51.61 5.57
CA ARG A 85 -23.58 -50.21 5.23
C ARG A 85 -23.06 -49.41 6.42
N VAL A 86 -23.40 -49.82 7.64
CA VAL A 86 -22.99 -49.13 8.88
C VAL A 86 -21.49 -49.28 9.13
N VAL A 87 -20.92 -50.48 8.92
CA VAL A 87 -19.48 -50.74 9.13
C VAL A 87 -18.58 -49.84 8.26
N PRO A 88 -18.74 -49.76 6.92
CA PRO A 88 -17.88 -48.89 6.10
C PRO A 88 -18.11 -47.40 6.34
N ALA A 89 -19.33 -46.97 6.66
CA ALA A 89 -19.61 -45.57 7.00
C ALA A 89 -18.96 -45.17 8.33
N ALA A 90 -19.10 -45.99 9.37
CA ALA A 90 -18.47 -45.76 10.67
C ALA A 90 -16.93 -45.80 10.57
N ALA A 91 -16.37 -46.72 9.77
CA ALA A 91 -14.93 -46.77 9.51
C ALA A 91 -14.42 -45.52 8.77
N LEU A 92 -15.18 -44.98 7.81
CA LEU A 92 -14.82 -43.74 7.12
C LEU A 92 -14.87 -42.54 8.07
N VAL A 93 -15.92 -42.41 8.88
CA VAL A 93 -16.03 -41.34 9.90
C VAL A 93 -14.88 -41.45 10.89
N ALA A 94 -14.55 -42.66 11.36
CA ALA A 94 -13.42 -42.90 12.25
C ALA A 94 -12.10 -42.44 11.62
N LEU A 95 -11.85 -42.82 10.37
CA LEU A 95 -10.63 -42.42 9.65
C LEU A 95 -10.54 -40.90 9.47
N VAL A 96 -11.62 -40.25 9.03
CA VAL A 96 -11.68 -38.79 8.85
C VAL A 96 -11.39 -38.06 10.16
N ALA A 97 -12.08 -38.43 11.23
CA ALA A 97 -11.95 -37.79 12.53
C ALA A 97 -10.56 -38.02 13.16
N LEU A 98 -10.00 -39.23 13.04
CA LEU A 98 -8.65 -39.53 13.54
C LEU A 98 -7.56 -38.77 12.78
N VAL A 99 -7.62 -38.73 11.44
CA VAL A 99 -6.62 -38.01 10.64
C VAL A 99 -6.72 -36.50 10.88
N ALA A 100 -7.93 -35.92 10.90
CA ALA A 100 -8.12 -34.50 11.22
C ALA A 100 -7.66 -34.16 12.64
N GLY A 101 -7.98 -35.01 13.63
CA GLY A 101 -7.53 -34.86 15.00
C GLY A 101 -6.01 -34.94 15.15
N LEU A 102 -5.34 -35.87 14.45
CA LEU A 102 -3.88 -36.01 14.48
C LEU A 102 -3.17 -34.82 13.86
N VAL A 103 -3.64 -34.33 12.70
CA VAL A 103 -3.02 -33.19 12.04
C VAL A 103 -3.20 -31.91 12.87
N LEU A 104 -4.38 -31.69 13.45
CA LEU A 104 -4.62 -30.55 14.34
C LEU A 104 -3.83 -30.67 15.67
N ALA A 105 -3.66 -31.87 16.21
CA ALA A 105 -2.77 -32.10 17.36
C ALA A 105 -1.31 -31.77 17.00
N GLY A 106 -0.89 -32.05 15.76
CA GLY A 106 0.41 -31.63 15.23
C GLY A 106 0.57 -30.10 15.18
N ALA A 107 -0.49 -29.36 14.83
CA ALA A 107 -0.52 -27.90 14.88
C ALA A 107 -0.38 -27.40 16.32
N ALA A 108 -1.19 -27.92 17.24
CA ALA A 108 -1.13 -27.59 18.66
C ALA A 108 0.27 -27.79 19.25
N ALA A 109 0.90 -28.94 18.94
CA ALA A 109 2.24 -29.28 19.45
C ALA A 109 3.34 -28.35 18.92
N ARG A 110 3.13 -27.67 17.80
CA ARG A 110 4.12 -26.80 17.15
C ARG A 110 3.80 -25.33 17.25
N GLN A 111 2.65 -24.97 17.80
CA GLN A 111 2.20 -23.59 17.94
C GLN A 111 3.25 -22.71 18.63
N HIS A 112 3.79 -23.16 19.77
CA HIS A 112 4.82 -22.44 20.52
C HIS A 112 6.19 -22.36 19.79
N VAL A 113 6.48 -23.33 18.91
CA VAL A 113 7.71 -23.32 18.10
C VAL A 113 7.56 -22.37 16.91
N ARG A 114 6.37 -22.31 16.31
CA ARG A 114 6.05 -21.45 15.18
C ARG A 114 5.92 -19.99 15.58
N TYR A 115 5.29 -19.73 16.74
CA TYR A 115 5.09 -18.41 17.31
C TYR A 115 5.69 -18.34 18.73
N PRO A 116 7.02 -18.23 18.85
CA PRO A 116 7.68 -18.01 20.13
C PRO A 116 7.17 -16.73 20.79
N GLU A 117 6.88 -16.77 22.09
CA GLU A 117 6.33 -15.63 22.84
C GLU A 117 7.27 -14.42 22.76
N GLU A 118 8.58 -14.65 22.73
CA GLU A 118 9.61 -13.62 22.62
C GLU A 118 9.53 -12.87 21.29
N LEU A 119 9.25 -13.57 20.18
CA LEU A 119 9.12 -12.94 18.87
C LEU A 119 7.77 -12.25 18.68
N VAL A 120 6.70 -12.79 19.28
CA VAL A 120 5.38 -12.14 19.27
C VAL A 120 5.42 -10.83 20.05
N ALA A 121 6.18 -10.78 21.15
CA ALA A 121 6.39 -9.55 21.92
C ALA A 121 7.13 -8.44 21.14
N LEU A 122 7.84 -8.79 20.05
CA LEU A 122 8.51 -7.81 19.18
C LEU A 122 7.58 -7.13 18.18
N SER A 123 6.31 -7.52 18.10
CA SER A 123 5.35 -6.87 17.20
C SER A 123 5.32 -5.35 17.44
N GLY A 124 5.49 -4.57 16.38
CA GLY A 124 5.59 -3.10 16.41
C GLY A 124 6.97 -2.55 16.78
N HIS A 125 7.95 -3.38 17.14
CA HIS A 125 9.29 -2.98 17.55
C HIS A 125 10.32 -3.20 16.44
N SER A 126 11.44 -2.47 16.52
CA SER A 126 12.59 -2.68 15.64
C SER A 126 13.53 -3.74 16.19
N ALA A 127 14.01 -4.63 15.32
CA ALA A 127 14.99 -5.65 15.67
C ALA A 127 16.00 -5.84 14.53
N GLU A 128 17.18 -6.36 14.85
CA GLU A 128 18.11 -6.89 13.86
C GLU A 128 17.89 -8.41 13.75
N LEU A 129 17.62 -8.87 12.52
CA LEU A 129 17.44 -10.27 12.23
C LEU A 129 18.72 -10.81 11.58
N HIS A 130 19.20 -11.94 12.07
CA HIS A 130 20.22 -12.74 11.41
C HIS A 130 19.62 -14.06 10.96
N GLY A 131 19.75 -14.35 9.66
CA GLY A 131 19.12 -15.52 9.06
C GLY A 131 19.77 -15.95 7.78
N THR A 132 19.12 -16.87 7.09
CA THR A 132 19.49 -17.31 5.74
C THR A 132 18.35 -17.01 4.78
N ALA A 133 18.65 -16.36 3.66
CA ALA A 133 17.67 -16.06 2.62
C ALA A 133 17.13 -17.38 2.02
N THR A 134 15.81 -17.51 1.90
CA THR A 134 15.20 -18.69 1.25
C THR A 134 14.86 -18.45 -0.21
N GLY A 135 14.82 -17.18 -0.64
CA GLY A 135 14.74 -16.73 -2.03
C GLY A 135 15.91 -15.82 -2.39
N ARG A 136 16.15 -15.62 -3.69
CA ARG A 136 17.12 -14.64 -4.18
C ARG A 136 16.58 -13.22 -3.93
N VAL A 137 17.45 -12.28 -3.56
CA VAL A 137 17.13 -10.85 -3.46
C VAL A 137 17.96 -10.10 -4.49
N ALA A 138 17.29 -9.47 -5.44
CA ALA A 138 17.86 -8.60 -6.45
C ALA A 138 17.13 -7.24 -6.49
N ALA A 139 17.59 -6.30 -7.33
CA ALA A 139 16.88 -5.06 -7.59
C ALA A 139 15.41 -5.34 -8.00
N GLY A 140 14.46 -4.59 -7.45
CA GLY A 140 13.02 -4.79 -7.71
C GLY A 140 12.34 -5.86 -6.82
N THR A 141 13.08 -6.59 -5.98
CA THR A 141 12.47 -7.59 -5.07
C THR A 141 11.55 -6.92 -4.05
N ARG A 142 10.23 -7.16 -4.16
CA ARG A 142 9.23 -6.55 -3.26
C ARG A 142 9.14 -7.25 -1.91
N ALA A 143 9.34 -8.57 -1.87
CA ALA A 143 9.35 -9.34 -0.65
C ALA A 143 10.23 -10.57 -0.77
N VAL A 144 10.84 -11.02 0.34
CA VAL A 144 11.62 -12.25 0.39
C VAL A 144 11.42 -12.97 1.72
N GLN A 145 11.29 -14.29 1.67
CA GLN A 145 11.25 -15.11 2.87
C GLN A 145 12.68 -15.38 3.37
N VAL A 146 12.87 -15.29 4.69
CA VAL A 146 14.15 -15.51 5.37
C VAL A 146 13.92 -16.46 6.55
N THR A 147 14.76 -17.47 6.65
CA THR A 147 14.82 -18.31 7.85
C THR A 147 15.71 -17.61 8.86
N VAL A 148 15.11 -16.96 9.84
CA VAL A 148 15.79 -16.27 10.93
C VAL A 148 16.25 -17.29 11.97
N ARG A 149 17.52 -17.16 12.36
CA ARG A 149 18.17 -17.99 13.38
C ARG A 149 18.35 -17.27 14.71
N GLU A 150 18.54 -15.96 14.62
CA GLU A 150 18.85 -15.12 15.76
C GLU A 150 18.19 -13.75 15.56
N VAL A 151 17.60 -13.25 16.64
CA VAL A 151 16.99 -11.91 16.70
C VAL A 151 17.65 -11.13 17.82
N VAL A 152 18.18 -9.98 17.46
CA VAL A 152 18.94 -9.09 18.33
C VAL A 152 18.16 -7.79 18.48
N VAL A 153 18.00 -7.33 19.72
CA VAL A 153 17.39 -6.04 20.04
C VAL A 153 18.33 -5.31 20.97
N ALA A 154 18.76 -4.11 20.58
CA ALA A 154 19.72 -3.30 21.32
C ALA A 154 20.99 -4.10 21.75
N ASP A 155 21.56 -4.85 20.80
CA ASP A 155 22.76 -5.70 20.97
C ASP A 155 22.62 -6.87 21.98
N GLU A 156 21.44 -7.08 22.55
CA GLU A 156 21.10 -8.28 23.32
C GLU A 156 20.33 -9.28 22.44
N VAL A 157 20.74 -10.55 22.49
CA VAL A 157 20.08 -11.63 21.77
C VAL A 157 18.79 -11.99 22.51
N VAL A 158 17.66 -11.55 21.97
CA VAL A 158 16.34 -11.78 22.57
C VAL A 158 15.83 -13.19 22.25
N TRP A 159 16.20 -13.72 21.08
CA TRP A 159 15.74 -15.04 20.66
C TRP A 159 16.74 -15.76 19.76
N ARG A 160 16.87 -17.08 19.97
CA ARG A 160 17.61 -18.00 19.11
C ARG A 160 16.77 -19.22 18.80
N GLY A 161 16.69 -19.58 17.52
CA GLY A 161 15.91 -20.71 17.08
C GLY A 161 15.85 -20.82 15.57
N ARG A 162 14.71 -21.25 15.04
CA ARG A 162 14.45 -21.23 13.60
C ARG A 162 13.02 -20.78 13.34
N ALA A 163 12.86 -19.60 12.76
CA ALA A 163 11.57 -18.99 12.48
C ALA A 163 11.59 -18.40 11.07
N SER A 164 10.44 -18.42 10.41
CA SER A 164 10.32 -17.87 9.07
C SER A 164 9.79 -16.45 9.13
N PHE A 165 10.52 -15.51 8.53
CA PHE A 165 10.09 -14.13 8.36
C PHE A 165 9.87 -13.82 6.88
N LEU A 166 8.78 -13.13 6.54
CA LEU A 166 8.63 -12.46 5.26
C LEU A 166 9.13 -11.03 5.41
N LEU A 167 10.22 -10.70 4.72
CA LEU A 167 10.76 -9.36 4.68
C LEU A 167 10.11 -8.56 3.55
N LEU A 168 9.52 -7.41 3.88
CA LEU A 168 8.91 -6.49 2.91
C LEU A 168 9.88 -5.37 2.54
N GLY A 169 9.95 -5.06 1.25
CA GLY A 169 10.81 -4.03 0.67
C GLY A 169 12.32 -4.25 0.89
N PRO A 170 12.87 -5.47 0.72
CA PRO A 170 14.30 -5.68 0.90
C PRO A 170 15.09 -4.89 -0.14
N ARG A 171 15.87 -3.91 0.32
CA ARG A 171 16.83 -3.18 -0.53
C ARG A 171 18.22 -3.79 -0.34
N VAL A 172 18.92 -4.04 -1.43
CA VAL A 172 20.33 -4.47 -1.44
C VAL A 172 21.19 -3.33 -1.99
N ALA A 173 22.47 -3.30 -1.64
CA ALA A 173 23.40 -2.29 -2.18
C ALA A 173 23.48 -2.39 -3.71
N GLU A 174 23.72 -1.28 -4.40
CA GLU A 174 23.79 -1.24 -5.87
C GLU A 174 24.79 -2.28 -6.40
N GLY A 175 24.34 -3.13 -7.32
CA GLY A 175 25.13 -4.21 -7.93
C GLY A 175 25.29 -5.49 -7.08
N ALA A 176 24.75 -5.54 -5.85
CA ALA A 176 24.78 -6.74 -5.02
C ALA A 176 23.47 -7.54 -5.15
N ALA A 177 23.57 -8.85 -5.36
CA ALA A 177 22.45 -9.80 -5.23
C ALA A 177 22.72 -10.73 -4.05
N ILE A 178 21.66 -11.08 -3.31
CA ILE A 178 21.72 -12.09 -2.26
C ILE A 178 21.19 -13.38 -2.84
N GLU A 179 21.98 -14.44 -2.76
CA GLU A 179 21.61 -15.75 -3.27
C GLU A 179 20.86 -16.60 -2.23
N VAL A 180 20.19 -17.65 -2.71
CA VAL A 180 19.47 -18.57 -1.83
C VAL A 180 20.44 -19.32 -0.92
N GLY A 181 20.14 -19.32 0.37
CA GLY A 181 20.95 -19.96 1.40
C GLY A 181 22.13 -19.11 1.90
N GLN A 182 22.32 -17.92 1.33
CA GLN A 182 23.28 -16.94 1.84
C GLN A 182 22.83 -16.42 3.21
N GLU A 183 23.77 -16.20 4.12
CA GLU A 183 23.48 -15.54 5.38
C GLU A 183 23.14 -14.07 5.12
N VAL A 184 22.16 -13.55 5.85
CA VAL A 184 21.70 -12.18 5.73
C VAL A 184 21.51 -11.58 7.11
N SER A 185 21.84 -10.29 7.24
CA SER A 185 21.36 -9.48 8.35
C SER A 185 20.53 -8.31 7.84
N ALA A 186 19.45 -8.01 8.54
CA ALA A 186 18.60 -6.88 8.21
C ALA A 186 18.03 -6.26 9.48
N ARG A 187 18.06 -4.93 9.53
CA ARG A 187 17.28 -4.17 10.51
C ARG A 187 15.84 -4.10 10.00
N VAL A 188 14.88 -4.45 10.85
CA VAL A 188 13.48 -4.54 10.46
C VAL A 188 12.57 -3.98 11.55
N SER A 189 11.36 -3.58 11.18
CA SER A 189 10.24 -3.43 12.11
C SER A 189 9.30 -4.62 11.96
N VAL A 190 9.13 -5.41 13.02
CA VAL A 190 8.26 -6.59 13.01
C VAL A 190 6.80 -6.13 13.00
N LEU A 191 6.02 -6.61 12.04
CA LEU A 191 4.62 -6.26 11.87
C LEU A 191 3.72 -7.31 12.58
N PRO A 192 2.54 -6.90 13.07
CA PRO A 192 1.56 -7.84 13.57
C PRO A 192 1.08 -8.76 12.44
N VAL A 193 0.98 -10.05 12.72
CA VAL A 193 0.45 -11.07 11.80
C VAL A 193 -0.71 -11.76 12.50
N GLU A 194 -1.80 -12.04 11.77
CA GLU A 194 -2.90 -12.79 12.35
C GLU A 194 -2.45 -14.22 12.65
N PRO A 195 -2.86 -14.79 13.80
CA PRO A 195 -2.62 -16.20 14.06
C PRO A 195 -3.14 -17.03 12.89
N GLY A 196 -2.34 -18.00 12.41
CA GLY A 196 -2.75 -18.92 11.36
C GLY A 196 -2.39 -18.52 9.93
N ASP A 197 -1.74 -17.38 9.68
CA ASP A 197 -1.16 -17.10 8.36
C ASP A 197 -0.06 -18.10 7.98
N ASP A 198 0.15 -18.27 6.67
CA ASP A 198 1.17 -19.17 6.10
C ASP A 198 2.60 -18.69 6.41
N VAL A 199 2.78 -17.41 6.71
CA VAL A 199 4.01 -16.81 7.24
C VAL A 199 3.94 -16.70 8.78
N ALA A 200 5.04 -17.03 9.46
CA ALA A 200 5.09 -16.93 10.93
C ALA A 200 5.18 -15.47 11.41
N PHE A 201 6.02 -14.67 10.75
CA PHE A 201 6.24 -13.26 11.07
C PHE A 201 6.45 -12.46 9.78
N VAL A 202 5.92 -11.23 9.74
CA VAL A 202 6.20 -10.28 8.66
C VAL A 202 7.03 -9.15 9.25
N ALA A 203 8.04 -8.68 8.51
CA ALA A 203 8.84 -7.56 8.96
C ALA A 203 9.17 -6.61 7.79
N ALA A 204 8.98 -5.31 8.01
CA ALA A 204 9.35 -4.29 7.04
C ALA A 204 10.83 -3.95 7.21
N VAL A 205 11.61 -4.03 6.13
CA VAL A 205 13.05 -3.75 6.16
C VAL A 205 13.28 -2.24 6.37
N ARG A 206 14.13 -1.90 7.34
CA ARG A 206 14.55 -0.53 7.67
C ARG A 206 16.00 -0.35 7.24
N GLY A 207 16.19 0.10 6.00
CA GLY A 207 17.52 0.27 5.39
C GLY A 207 17.81 -0.82 4.36
N GLN A 208 19.01 -1.38 4.38
CA GLN A 208 19.46 -2.40 3.44
C GLN A 208 19.59 -3.77 4.10
N VAL A 209 19.34 -4.84 3.34
CA VAL A 209 19.69 -6.21 3.69
C VAL A 209 21.17 -6.40 3.40
N VAL A 210 21.93 -6.74 4.44
CA VAL A 210 23.39 -6.90 4.36
C VAL A 210 23.70 -8.37 4.06
N PRO A 211 24.43 -8.65 2.95
CA PRO A 211 24.90 -10.00 2.66
C PRO A 211 25.98 -10.43 3.67
N GLY A 212 25.80 -11.61 4.25
CA GLY A 212 26.75 -12.32 5.11
C GLY A 212 27.53 -13.39 4.36
N ALA A 213 27.89 -14.47 5.07
CA ALA A 213 28.65 -15.56 4.49
C ALA A 213 27.92 -16.25 3.31
N PRO A 214 28.64 -16.62 2.24
CA PRO A 214 28.06 -17.31 1.09
C PRO A 214 27.51 -18.70 1.49
N PRO A 215 26.55 -19.23 0.71
CA PRO A 215 26.02 -20.56 0.97
C PRO A 215 27.12 -21.63 0.88
N SER A 216 27.08 -22.62 1.77
CA SER A 216 28.06 -23.73 1.83
C SER A 216 27.40 -25.10 1.64
N GLY A 217 28.21 -26.13 1.36
CA GLY A 217 27.74 -27.49 1.16
C GLY A 217 26.84 -27.65 -0.08
N ALA A 218 25.75 -28.41 0.06
CA ALA A 218 24.82 -28.66 -1.05
C ALA A 218 24.11 -27.38 -1.54
N ALA A 219 23.84 -26.43 -0.64
CA ALA A 219 23.24 -25.14 -1.00
C ALA A 219 24.21 -24.29 -1.83
N GLY A 220 25.51 -24.26 -1.46
CA GLY A 220 26.55 -23.56 -2.22
C GLY A 220 26.79 -24.17 -3.60
N LEU A 221 26.76 -25.51 -3.71
CA LEU A 221 26.83 -26.18 -5.02
C LEU A 221 25.62 -25.84 -5.90
N ALA A 222 24.41 -25.90 -5.34
CA ALA A 222 23.19 -25.55 -6.06
C ALA A 222 23.22 -24.08 -6.51
N ASP A 223 23.76 -23.19 -5.68
CA ASP A 223 23.91 -21.78 -6.00
C ASP A 223 24.88 -21.53 -7.16
N SER A 224 26.08 -22.15 -7.11
CA SER A 224 27.04 -22.11 -8.22
C SER A 224 26.40 -22.56 -9.53
N VAL A 225 25.66 -23.68 -9.49
CA VAL A 225 24.98 -24.24 -10.67
C VAL A 225 23.90 -23.30 -11.20
N ARG A 226 23.12 -22.63 -10.34
CA ARG A 226 22.13 -21.61 -10.77
C ARG A 226 22.82 -20.39 -11.36
N SER A 227 23.90 -19.92 -10.76
CA SER A 227 24.67 -18.77 -11.24
C SER A 227 25.24 -19.02 -12.63
N ASP A 228 25.87 -20.19 -12.84
CA ASP A 228 26.42 -20.58 -14.14
C ASP A 228 25.32 -20.73 -15.19
N PHE A 229 24.16 -21.30 -14.82
CA PHE A 229 23.01 -21.42 -15.70
C PHE A 229 22.50 -20.04 -16.17
N ARG A 230 22.36 -19.09 -15.24
CA ARG A 230 21.96 -17.70 -15.56
C ARG A 230 22.95 -17.02 -16.47
N GLY A 231 24.26 -17.22 -16.25
CA GLY A 231 25.31 -16.69 -17.11
C GLY A 231 25.12 -17.11 -18.57
N VAL A 232 24.84 -18.39 -18.80
CA VAL A 232 24.58 -18.92 -20.16
C VAL A 232 23.27 -18.38 -20.76
N THR A 233 22.21 -18.25 -19.97
CA THR A 233 20.90 -17.79 -20.48
C THR A 233 20.82 -16.28 -20.68
N ALA A 234 21.61 -15.49 -19.95
CA ALA A 234 21.64 -14.03 -20.07
C ALA A 234 22.14 -13.54 -21.44
N GLU A 235 22.90 -14.37 -22.16
CA GLU A 235 23.33 -14.08 -23.53
C GLU A 235 22.25 -14.33 -24.60
N LEU A 236 21.13 -14.97 -24.23
CA LEU A 236 20.04 -15.28 -25.15
C LEU A 236 19.08 -14.09 -25.26
N PRO A 237 18.67 -13.69 -26.48
CA PRO A 237 17.81 -12.53 -26.68
C PRO A 237 16.33 -12.82 -26.41
N GLY A 238 15.58 -11.78 -26.01
CA GLY A 238 14.12 -11.77 -25.90
C GLY A 238 13.55 -12.70 -24.82
N ASP A 239 12.21 -12.87 -24.85
CA ASP A 239 11.43 -13.63 -23.84
C ASP A 239 11.97 -15.04 -23.58
N GLY A 240 12.56 -15.70 -24.58
CA GLY A 240 13.10 -17.05 -24.40
C GLY A 240 14.28 -17.13 -23.44
N GLY A 241 15.14 -16.09 -23.41
CA GLY A 241 16.28 -16.02 -22.50
C GLY A 241 15.85 -15.80 -21.05
N SER A 242 14.85 -14.93 -20.83
CA SER A 242 14.29 -14.64 -19.51
C SER A 242 13.42 -15.76 -18.96
N LEU A 243 12.65 -16.46 -19.81
CA LEU A 243 11.76 -17.55 -19.38
C LEU A 243 12.48 -18.86 -19.11
N LEU A 244 13.61 -19.15 -19.76
CA LEU A 244 14.26 -20.45 -19.66
C LEU A 244 14.72 -20.81 -18.22
N PRO A 245 15.31 -19.88 -17.43
CA PRO A 245 15.56 -20.08 -16.00
C PRO A 245 14.28 -20.39 -15.20
N GLY A 246 13.20 -19.66 -15.47
CA GLY A 246 11.88 -19.87 -14.84
C GLY A 246 11.33 -21.27 -15.12
N LEU A 247 11.32 -21.69 -16.38
CA LEU A 247 10.76 -22.98 -16.82
C LEU A 247 11.53 -24.20 -16.27
N ALA A 248 12.83 -24.06 -16.02
CA ALA A 248 13.69 -25.16 -15.59
C ALA A 248 13.89 -25.22 -14.07
N VAL A 249 14.20 -24.08 -13.45
CA VAL A 249 14.57 -24.00 -12.03
C VAL A 249 13.77 -22.97 -11.23
N GLY A 250 12.71 -22.39 -11.81
CA GLY A 250 11.77 -21.53 -11.08
C GLY A 250 12.26 -20.11 -10.84
N ASP A 251 13.34 -19.73 -11.52
CA ASP A 251 13.90 -18.40 -11.39
C ASP A 251 13.26 -17.43 -12.37
N THR A 252 12.32 -16.61 -11.88
CA THR A 252 11.64 -15.57 -12.66
C THR A 252 12.30 -14.21 -12.54
N SER A 253 13.50 -14.09 -11.94
CA SER A 253 14.15 -12.78 -11.72
C SER A 253 14.53 -12.02 -13.00
N ALA A 254 14.60 -12.71 -14.13
CA ALA A 254 14.88 -12.13 -15.44
C ALA A 254 13.61 -11.81 -16.26
N VAL A 255 12.42 -12.22 -15.78
CA VAL A 255 11.14 -11.97 -16.46
C VAL A 255 10.70 -10.54 -16.13
N ASP A 256 10.49 -9.73 -17.17
CA ASP A 256 9.98 -8.36 -17.01
C ASP A 256 8.49 -8.34 -16.61
N ASP A 257 8.03 -7.22 -16.07
CA ASP A 257 6.66 -7.06 -15.57
C ASP A 257 5.60 -7.25 -16.68
N GLU A 258 5.92 -6.84 -17.91
CA GLU A 258 5.01 -6.97 -19.07
C GLU A 258 4.80 -8.45 -19.46
N LEU A 259 5.87 -9.24 -19.49
CA LEU A 259 5.82 -10.67 -19.76
C LEU A 259 5.15 -11.42 -18.61
N ASP A 260 5.41 -11.04 -17.36
CA ASP A 260 4.74 -11.62 -16.20
C ASP A 260 3.21 -11.38 -16.27
N GLU A 261 2.78 -10.15 -16.59
CA GLU A 261 1.38 -9.83 -16.81
C GLU A 261 0.76 -10.57 -18.00
N ALA A 262 1.49 -10.70 -19.11
CA ALA A 262 1.04 -11.49 -20.26
C ALA A 262 0.87 -12.98 -19.89
N MET A 263 1.78 -13.53 -19.09
CA MET A 263 1.70 -14.91 -18.59
C MET A 263 0.51 -15.09 -17.64
N LYS A 264 0.20 -14.10 -16.79
CA LYS A 264 -1.00 -14.13 -15.93
C LYS A 264 -2.28 -14.04 -16.74
N ALA A 265 -2.36 -13.09 -17.68
CA ALA A 265 -3.52 -12.88 -18.55
C ALA A 265 -3.86 -14.10 -19.42
N SER A 266 -2.84 -14.86 -19.81
CA SER A 266 -2.97 -16.10 -20.60
C SER A 266 -3.05 -17.37 -19.75
N SER A 267 -3.07 -17.28 -18.41
CA SER A 267 -3.06 -18.42 -17.47
C SER A 267 -1.85 -19.36 -17.66
N LEU A 268 -0.70 -18.83 -18.07
CA LEU A 268 0.56 -19.54 -18.32
C LEU A 268 1.59 -19.38 -17.19
N SER A 269 1.38 -18.53 -16.18
CA SER A 269 2.33 -18.33 -15.06
C SER A 269 2.67 -19.60 -14.27
N HIS A 270 1.83 -20.64 -14.35
CA HIS A 270 2.10 -21.95 -13.74
C HIS A 270 3.26 -22.71 -14.42
N LEU A 271 3.72 -22.28 -15.60
CA LEU A 271 4.87 -22.87 -16.31
C LEU A 271 6.20 -22.40 -15.72
N THR A 272 6.27 -21.16 -15.22
CA THR A 272 7.46 -20.59 -14.57
C THR A 272 7.53 -20.91 -13.08
N ALA A 273 6.39 -21.20 -12.44
CA ALA A 273 6.37 -21.85 -11.13
C ALA A 273 6.76 -23.33 -11.30
N VAL A 274 7.92 -23.76 -10.79
CA VAL A 274 8.36 -25.16 -10.96
C VAL A 274 7.31 -26.10 -10.40
N SER A 275 6.72 -26.89 -11.29
CA SER A 275 5.54 -27.68 -10.99
C SER A 275 5.85 -29.17 -10.88
N GLY A 276 4.83 -29.96 -10.53
CA GLY A 276 4.96 -31.41 -10.47
C GLY A 276 5.22 -32.09 -11.83
N SER A 277 4.95 -31.42 -12.94
CA SER A 277 5.32 -31.94 -14.27
C SER A 277 6.84 -32.02 -14.42
N ASN A 278 7.61 -31.09 -13.85
CA ASN A 278 9.07 -31.10 -13.89
C ASN A 278 9.63 -32.33 -13.14
N CYS A 279 9.10 -32.63 -11.95
CA CYS A 279 9.43 -33.86 -11.23
C CYS A 279 9.07 -35.12 -12.02
N ALA A 280 7.90 -35.14 -12.68
CA ALA A 280 7.44 -36.27 -13.49
C ALA A 280 8.31 -36.49 -14.73
N VAL A 281 8.67 -35.41 -15.44
CA VAL A 281 9.56 -35.42 -16.60
C VAL A 281 10.95 -35.93 -16.21
N LEU A 282 11.52 -35.45 -15.10
CA LEU A 282 12.80 -35.91 -14.59
C LEU A 282 12.79 -37.42 -14.31
N VAL A 283 11.78 -37.91 -13.56
CA VAL A 283 11.65 -39.34 -13.26
C VAL A 283 11.44 -40.15 -14.54
N ALA A 284 10.60 -39.68 -15.46
CA ALA A 284 10.36 -40.36 -16.73
C ALA A 284 11.63 -40.46 -17.58
N LEU A 285 12.41 -39.39 -17.68
CA LEU A 285 13.67 -39.35 -18.41
C LEU A 285 14.66 -40.38 -17.87
N VAL A 286 14.85 -40.42 -16.54
CA VAL A 286 15.75 -41.40 -15.89
C VAL A 286 15.29 -42.83 -16.17
N MET A 287 13.99 -43.08 -16.08
CA MET A 287 13.42 -44.42 -16.28
C MET A 287 13.53 -44.90 -17.74
N LEU A 288 13.30 -43.99 -18.70
CA LEU A 288 13.35 -44.26 -20.15
C LEU A 288 14.80 -44.38 -20.65
N VAL A 289 15.65 -43.38 -20.39
CA VAL A 289 17.06 -43.37 -20.83
C VAL A 289 17.83 -44.50 -20.15
N GLY A 290 17.69 -44.66 -18.84
CA GLY A 290 18.30 -45.80 -18.14
C GLY A 290 17.80 -47.14 -18.70
N GLY A 291 16.53 -47.20 -19.12
CA GLY A 291 15.96 -48.40 -19.74
C GLY A 291 16.59 -48.71 -21.09
N ALA A 292 16.78 -47.69 -21.94
CA ALA A 292 17.46 -47.80 -23.22
C ALA A 292 18.94 -48.18 -23.07
N LEU A 293 19.61 -47.70 -22.01
CA LEU A 293 20.99 -48.03 -21.67
C LEU A 293 21.15 -49.40 -20.96
N GLY A 294 20.06 -50.14 -20.74
CA GLY A 294 20.10 -51.46 -20.09
C GLY A 294 20.32 -51.44 -18.57
N VAL A 295 20.16 -50.29 -17.91
CA VAL A 295 20.32 -50.14 -16.46
C VAL A 295 19.24 -50.93 -15.72
N PRO A 296 19.59 -51.75 -14.71
CA PRO A 296 18.62 -52.57 -13.98
C PRO A 296 17.53 -51.71 -13.33
N ARG A 297 16.29 -52.23 -13.29
CA ARG A 297 15.10 -51.48 -12.82
C ARG A 297 15.30 -50.84 -11.44
N LEU A 298 15.90 -51.55 -10.49
CA LEU A 298 16.13 -51.03 -9.15
C LEU A 298 17.11 -49.85 -9.14
N ALA A 299 18.19 -49.93 -9.91
CA ALA A 299 19.16 -48.84 -10.04
C ALA A 299 18.52 -47.59 -10.68
N ARG A 300 17.62 -47.76 -11.66
CA ARG A 300 16.85 -46.64 -12.24
C ARG A 300 15.93 -45.97 -11.22
N LEU A 301 15.23 -46.75 -10.40
CA LEU A 301 14.35 -46.22 -9.35
C LEU A 301 15.15 -45.46 -8.27
N LEU A 302 16.30 -46.00 -7.86
CA LEU A 302 17.20 -45.34 -6.91
C LEU A 302 17.80 -44.06 -7.51
N LEU A 303 18.27 -44.10 -8.76
CA LEU A 303 18.79 -42.94 -9.46
C LEU A 303 17.73 -41.85 -9.62
N ALA A 304 16.49 -42.22 -9.96
CA ALA A 304 15.37 -41.29 -10.06
C ALA A 304 15.07 -40.64 -8.71
N ALA A 305 15.10 -41.40 -7.61
CA ALA A 305 14.91 -40.85 -6.26
C ALA A 305 16.05 -39.89 -5.85
N VAL A 306 17.30 -40.23 -6.14
CA VAL A 306 18.47 -39.37 -5.84
C VAL A 306 18.41 -38.07 -6.65
N LEU A 307 18.17 -38.16 -7.96
CA LEU A 307 18.07 -36.98 -8.81
C LEU A 307 16.87 -36.11 -8.47
N LEU A 308 15.75 -36.70 -8.06
CA LEU A 308 14.59 -35.95 -7.57
C LEU A 308 14.91 -35.18 -6.29
N LEU A 309 15.64 -35.77 -5.34
CA LEU A 309 16.07 -35.08 -4.12
C LEU A 309 17.11 -33.99 -4.41
N ALA A 310 18.03 -34.23 -5.35
CA ALA A 310 18.97 -33.22 -5.81
C ALA A 310 18.24 -32.05 -6.50
N PHE A 311 17.24 -32.34 -7.32
CA PHE A 311 16.39 -31.35 -7.98
C PHE A 311 15.60 -30.51 -6.97
N LEU A 312 15.07 -31.13 -5.90
CA LEU A 312 14.39 -30.41 -4.81
C LEU A 312 15.32 -29.42 -4.08
N VAL A 313 16.60 -29.75 -3.92
CA VAL A 313 17.60 -28.82 -3.36
C VAL A 313 17.94 -27.72 -4.36
N LEU A 314 18.07 -28.06 -5.65
CA LEU A 314 18.39 -27.14 -6.72
C LEU A 314 17.33 -26.04 -6.87
N VAL A 315 16.05 -26.41 -6.98
CA VAL A 315 14.97 -25.45 -7.22
C VAL A 315 14.56 -24.67 -5.97
N THR A 316 15.06 -25.07 -4.81
CA THR A 316 14.56 -24.64 -3.49
C THR A 316 13.21 -25.26 -3.16
N PRO A 317 12.94 -25.59 -1.88
CA PRO A 317 11.75 -26.32 -1.49
C PRO A 317 10.51 -25.43 -1.44
N GLU A 318 9.86 -25.23 -2.59
CA GLU A 318 8.53 -24.64 -2.66
C GLU A 318 7.43 -25.68 -2.31
N PRO A 319 6.29 -25.27 -1.71
CA PRO A 319 5.20 -26.18 -1.34
C PRO A 319 4.70 -27.08 -2.48
N SER A 320 4.64 -26.54 -3.70
CA SER A 320 4.23 -27.23 -4.93
C SER A 320 5.18 -28.40 -5.28
N ILE A 321 6.49 -28.15 -5.23
CA ILE A 321 7.57 -29.09 -5.56
C ILE A 321 7.74 -30.13 -4.47
N VAL A 322 7.65 -29.72 -3.21
CA VAL A 322 7.71 -30.63 -2.06
C VAL A 322 6.60 -31.67 -2.17
N ARG A 323 5.36 -31.25 -2.49
CA ARG A 323 4.27 -32.21 -2.73
C ARG A 323 4.57 -33.11 -3.93
N ALA A 324 4.96 -32.55 -5.07
CA ALA A 324 5.25 -33.34 -6.26
C ALA A 324 6.34 -34.39 -6.00
N SER A 325 7.38 -34.03 -5.25
CA SER A 325 8.48 -34.90 -4.87
C SER A 325 8.02 -36.02 -3.93
N VAL A 326 7.20 -35.70 -2.91
CA VAL A 326 6.60 -36.71 -2.02
C VAL A 326 5.72 -37.67 -2.81
N MET A 327 4.88 -37.17 -3.71
CA MET A 327 4.04 -38.00 -4.56
C MET A 327 4.89 -38.91 -5.46
N ALA A 328 5.90 -38.36 -6.14
CA ALA A 328 6.81 -39.12 -6.99
C ALA A 328 7.55 -40.20 -6.20
N LEU A 329 8.00 -39.91 -4.98
CA LEU A 329 8.65 -40.90 -4.11
C LEU A 329 7.70 -42.04 -3.70
N VAL A 330 6.45 -41.71 -3.34
CA VAL A 330 5.40 -42.71 -3.07
C VAL A 330 5.16 -43.59 -4.30
N VAL A 331 5.10 -42.99 -5.50
CA VAL A 331 4.96 -43.73 -6.77
C VAL A 331 6.15 -44.65 -7.01
N LEU A 332 7.39 -44.17 -6.83
CA LEU A 332 8.62 -44.96 -7.00
C LEU A 332 8.64 -46.17 -6.05
N VAL A 333 8.20 -46.02 -4.79
CA VAL A 333 8.09 -47.12 -3.82
C VAL A 333 7.06 -48.16 -4.27
N HIS A 334 5.90 -47.74 -4.78
CA HIS A 334 4.89 -48.66 -5.30
C HIS A 334 5.36 -49.39 -6.56
N LEU A 335 6.06 -48.68 -7.44
CA LEU A 335 6.70 -49.26 -8.61
C LEU A 335 7.79 -50.26 -8.22
N ALA A 336 8.58 -50.00 -7.17
CA ALA A 336 9.56 -50.95 -6.63
C ALA A 336 8.87 -52.21 -6.07
N ALA A 337 7.74 -52.03 -5.38
CA ALA A 337 6.95 -53.12 -4.80
C ALA A 337 6.11 -53.89 -5.83
N GLY A 338 6.12 -53.51 -7.11
CA GLY A 338 5.33 -54.15 -8.17
C GLY A 338 3.81 -53.97 -8.00
N ARG A 339 3.37 -52.96 -7.26
CA ARG A 339 1.95 -52.69 -6.99
C ARG A 339 1.37 -51.66 -7.97
N PRO A 340 0.10 -51.80 -8.36
CA PRO A 340 -0.57 -50.78 -9.17
C PRO A 340 -0.71 -49.47 -8.38
N VAL A 341 -0.50 -48.34 -9.06
CA VAL A 341 -0.61 -47.00 -8.48
C VAL A 341 -1.96 -46.41 -8.85
N SER A 342 -2.63 -45.80 -7.87
CA SER A 342 -3.88 -45.07 -8.05
C SER A 342 -3.65 -43.61 -7.68
N GLY A 343 -4.05 -42.66 -8.54
CA GLY A 343 -3.76 -41.24 -8.37
C GLY A 343 -4.32 -40.63 -7.08
N LEU A 344 -5.63 -40.80 -6.83
CA LEU A 344 -6.31 -40.11 -5.72
C LEU A 344 -5.81 -40.53 -4.32
N PRO A 345 -5.54 -41.82 -4.03
CA PRO A 345 -4.87 -42.23 -2.80
C PRO A 345 -3.46 -41.65 -2.64
N VAL A 346 -2.67 -41.52 -3.73
CA VAL A 346 -1.33 -40.91 -3.66
C VAL A 346 -1.43 -39.43 -3.31
N VAL A 347 -2.33 -38.68 -3.96
CA VAL A 347 -2.60 -37.28 -3.62
C VAL A 347 -3.05 -37.16 -2.17
N SER A 348 -4.01 -38.00 -1.75
CA SER A 348 -4.56 -37.95 -0.39
C SER A 348 -3.51 -38.25 0.67
N LEU A 349 -2.65 -39.27 0.44
CA LEU A 349 -1.56 -39.62 1.33
C LEU A 349 -0.49 -38.52 1.40
N ALA A 350 -0.14 -37.93 0.25
CA ALA A 350 0.81 -36.82 0.20
C ALA A 350 0.28 -35.60 0.95
N VAL A 351 -0.97 -35.19 0.72
CA VAL A 351 -1.61 -34.06 1.42
C VAL A 351 -1.68 -34.31 2.92
N SER A 352 -2.20 -35.46 3.36
CA SER A 352 -2.26 -35.77 4.79
C SER A 352 -0.88 -35.85 5.44
N GLY A 353 0.12 -36.43 4.75
CA GLY A 353 1.49 -36.50 5.25
C GLY A 353 2.17 -35.14 5.35
N LEU A 354 1.96 -34.27 4.37
CA LEU A 354 2.50 -32.91 4.36
C LEU A 354 1.83 -32.03 5.41
N LEU A 355 0.51 -32.09 5.56
CA LEU A 355 -0.20 -31.33 6.60
C LEU A 355 0.16 -31.83 8.01
N LEU A 356 0.44 -33.13 8.19
CA LEU A 356 1.01 -33.64 9.45
C LEU A 356 2.45 -33.14 9.66
N GLY A 357 3.19 -32.99 8.57
CA GLY A 357 4.57 -32.52 8.52
C GLY A 357 4.72 -31.00 8.66
N ASP A 358 3.73 -30.21 8.28
CA ASP A 358 3.61 -28.77 8.47
C ASP A 358 2.13 -28.35 8.27
N PRO A 359 1.35 -28.14 9.35
CA PRO A 359 -0.07 -27.83 9.27
C PRO A 359 -0.39 -26.50 8.57
N TRP A 360 0.53 -25.53 8.58
CA TRP A 360 0.32 -24.20 8.01
C TRP A 360 0.27 -24.21 6.48
N LEU A 361 0.80 -25.26 5.83
CA LEU A 361 0.62 -25.50 4.39
C LEU A 361 -0.86 -25.55 3.98
N ALA A 362 -1.78 -25.77 4.92
CA ALA A 362 -3.21 -25.69 4.66
C ALA A 362 -3.68 -24.32 4.15
N ARG A 363 -2.96 -23.24 4.47
CA ARG A 363 -3.32 -21.87 4.10
C ARG A 363 -2.40 -21.26 3.04
N ASP A 364 -1.38 -22.02 2.62
CA ASP A 364 -0.50 -21.65 1.50
C ASP A 364 -1.22 -21.82 0.15
N LEU A 365 -1.23 -20.76 -0.65
CA LEU A 365 -1.95 -20.72 -1.93
C LEU A 365 -1.29 -21.61 -2.99
N GLY A 366 0.05 -21.71 -3.05
CA GLY A 366 0.76 -22.55 -4.01
C GLY A 366 0.55 -24.05 -3.78
N PHE A 367 0.50 -24.45 -2.50
CA PHE A 367 0.09 -25.77 -2.05
C PHE A 367 -1.35 -26.03 -2.47
N ALA A 368 -2.26 -25.10 -2.17
CA ALA A 368 -3.67 -25.23 -2.48
C ALA A 368 -3.93 -25.45 -3.97
N LEU A 369 -3.39 -24.54 -4.80
CA LEU A 369 -3.53 -24.57 -6.25
C LEU A 369 -3.04 -25.89 -6.82
N SER A 370 -1.88 -26.38 -6.39
CA SER A 370 -1.34 -27.58 -7.03
C SER A 370 -1.88 -28.91 -6.44
N VAL A 371 -2.50 -28.91 -5.25
CA VAL A 371 -3.36 -30.02 -4.80
C VAL A 371 -4.65 -30.06 -5.61
N LEU A 372 -5.31 -28.92 -5.79
CA LEU A 372 -6.56 -28.81 -6.56
C LEU A 372 -6.34 -29.17 -8.03
N ALA A 373 -5.26 -28.68 -8.66
CA ALA A 373 -4.89 -29.05 -10.03
C ALA A 373 -4.75 -30.57 -10.16
N THR A 374 -3.98 -31.20 -9.28
CA THR A 374 -3.72 -32.65 -9.35
C THR A 374 -4.98 -33.48 -9.08
N ALA A 375 -5.79 -33.08 -8.10
CA ALA A 375 -7.07 -33.72 -7.81
C ALA A 375 -8.06 -33.55 -8.98
N GLY A 376 -8.14 -32.35 -9.55
CA GLY A 376 -8.94 -32.02 -10.73
C GLY A 376 -8.55 -32.86 -11.94
N LEU A 377 -7.26 -33.00 -12.23
CA LEU A 377 -6.76 -33.85 -13.31
C LEU A 377 -7.13 -35.32 -13.11
N VAL A 378 -6.93 -35.88 -11.90
CA VAL A 378 -7.24 -37.28 -11.60
C VAL A 378 -8.74 -37.57 -11.65
N VAL A 379 -9.59 -36.62 -11.25
CA VAL A 379 -11.04 -36.81 -11.13
C VAL A 379 -11.79 -36.41 -12.41
N LEU A 380 -11.43 -35.30 -13.05
CA LEU A 380 -12.21 -34.67 -14.12
C LEU A 380 -11.64 -34.89 -15.53
N ALA A 381 -10.32 -35.07 -15.71
CA ALA A 381 -9.74 -35.10 -17.05
C ALA A 381 -10.28 -36.23 -17.94
N ALA A 382 -10.34 -37.47 -17.43
CA ALA A 382 -10.88 -38.59 -18.21
C ALA A 382 -12.39 -38.44 -18.52
N PRO A 383 -13.26 -38.12 -17.54
CA PRO A 383 -14.67 -37.84 -17.82
C PRO A 383 -14.92 -36.67 -18.80
N LEU A 384 -14.11 -35.62 -18.72
CA LEU A 384 -14.16 -34.49 -19.67
C LEU A 384 -13.72 -34.93 -21.07
N ALA A 385 -12.65 -35.71 -21.18
CA ALA A 385 -12.20 -36.25 -22.47
C ALA A 385 -13.29 -37.13 -23.11
N ASP A 386 -13.97 -37.97 -22.33
CA ASP A 386 -15.10 -38.77 -22.82
C ASP A 386 -16.30 -37.90 -23.24
N ALA A 387 -16.53 -36.77 -22.56
CA ALA A 387 -17.57 -35.81 -22.93
C ALA A 387 -17.24 -35.07 -24.24
N PHE A 388 -16.01 -34.59 -24.39
CA PHE A 388 -15.51 -33.91 -25.59
C PHE A 388 -15.38 -34.84 -26.79
N ALA A 389 -15.03 -36.11 -26.56
CA ALA A 389 -14.93 -37.13 -27.61
C ALA A 389 -16.27 -37.44 -28.31
N ARG A 390 -17.38 -36.90 -27.82
CA ARG A 390 -18.68 -36.93 -28.53
C ARG A 390 -18.71 -36.02 -29.75
N PHE A 391 -17.88 -34.98 -29.77
CA PHE A 391 -17.86 -33.96 -30.82
C PHE A 391 -16.47 -33.80 -31.47
N LEU A 392 -15.40 -34.21 -30.77
CA LEU A 392 -14.02 -34.08 -31.23
C LEU A 392 -13.32 -35.45 -31.34
N PRO A 393 -12.25 -35.57 -32.16
CA PRO A 393 -11.39 -36.73 -32.14
C PRO A 393 -10.81 -36.98 -30.74
N ARG A 394 -10.74 -38.25 -30.31
CA ARG A 394 -10.20 -38.64 -29.00
C ARG A 394 -8.86 -37.99 -28.59
N PRO A 395 -7.84 -37.87 -29.46
CA PRO A 395 -6.60 -37.22 -29.05
C PRO A 395 -6.79 -35.74 -28.71
N VAL A 396 -7.57 -35.01 -29.53
CA VAL A 396 -7.88 -33.59 -29.30
C VAL A 396 -8.71 -33.41 -28.03
N ALA A 397 -9.69 -34.29 -27.82
CA ALA A 397 -10.52 -34.30 -26.62
C ALA A 397 -9.68 -34.52 -25.35
N ALA A 398 -8.69 -35.41 -25.38
CA ALA A 398 -7.79 -35.65 -24.25
C ALA A 398 -6.89 -34.44 -23.96
N VAL A 399 -6.33 -33.81 -25.01
CA VAL A 399 -5.49 -32.61 -24.89
C VAL A 399 -6.27 -31.43 -24.30
N LEU A 400 -7.53 -31.23 -24.71
CA LEU A 400 -8.37 -30.15 -24.16
C LEU A 400 -8.85 -30.43 -22.73
N ALA A 401 -9.09 -31.69 -22.38
CA ALA A 401 -9.64 -32.06 -21.09
C ALA A 401 -8.69 -31.79 -19.91
N VAL A 402 -7.38 -31.85 -20.13
CA VAL A 402 -6.34 -31.60 -19.13
C VAL A 402 -6.38 -30.14 -18.62
N PRO A 403 -6.19 -29.10 -19.46
CA PRO A 403 -6.23 -27.71 -19.01
C PRO A 403 -7.61 -27.30 -18.51
N VAL A 404 -8.70 -27.79 -19.11
CA VAL A 404 -10.06 -27.51 -18.60
C VAL A 404 -10.24 -28.07 -17.18
N ALA A 405 -9.77 -29.30 -16.90
CA ALA A 405 -9.86 -29.89 -15.57
C ALA A 405 -9.04 -29.10 -14.54
N ALA A 406 -7.83 -28.70 -14.89
CA ALA A 406 -6.96 -27.91 -14.02
C ALA A 406 -7.56 -26.52 -13.75
N GLN A 407 -7.98 -25.80 -14.80
CA GLN A 407 -8.56 -24.47 -14.67
C GLN A 407 -9.83 -24.49 -13.81
N LEU A 408 -10.77 -25.41 -14.06
CA LEU A 408 -11.98 -25.54 -13.23
C LEU A 408 -11.66 -25.76 -11.75
N ALA A 409 -10.65 -26.57 -11.44
CA ALA A 409 -10.27 -26.88 -10.07
C ALA A 409 -9.54 -25.72 -9.36
N CYS A 410 -8.70 -24.98 -10.07
CA CYS A 410 -7.85 -23.93 -9.50
C CYS A 410 -8.51 -22.54 -9.50
N GLN A 411 -9.41 -22.25 -10.44
CA GLN A 411 -9.96 -20.91 -10.64
C GLN A 411 -10.54 -20.27 -9.36
N PRO A 412 -11.28 -20.98 -8.48
CA PRO A 412 -11.81 -20.37 -7.26
C PRO A 412 -10.73 -19.83 -6.32
N VAL A 413 -9.55 -20.47 -6.30
CA VAL A 413 -8.41 -20.03 -5.47
C VAL A 413 -7.64 -18.92 -6.18
N LEU A 414 -7.48 -19.00 -7.50
CA LEU A 414 -6.85 -17.91 -8.29
C LEU A 414 -7.61 -16.58 -8.16
N LEU A 415 -8.93 -16.64 -7.98
CA LEU A 415 -9.76 -15.46 -7.76
C LEU A 415 -9.43 -14.67 -6.48
N LEU A 416 -8.81 -15.33 -5.48
CA LEU A 416 -8.31 -14.66 -4.27
C LEU A 416 -7.09 -13.78 -4.56
N LEU A 417 -6.35 -14.07 -5.63
CA LEU A 417 -5.14 -13.36 -6.03
C LEU A 417 -5.45 -12.25 -7.04
N ASP A 418 -6.26 -12.57 -8.05
CA ASP A 418 -6.70 -11.63 -9.09
C ASP A 418 -8.19 -11.87 -9.37
N PRO A 419 -9.09 -10.88 -9.13
CA PRO A 419 -10.52 -11.00 -9.38
C PRO A 419 -10.88 -10.97 -10.89
N ARG A 420 -10.03 -11.57 -11.73
CA ARG A 420 -10.18 -11.65 -13.19
C ARG A 420 -10.07 -13.11 -13.64
N VAL A 421 -10.85 -13.48 -14.63
CA VAL A 421 -10.85 -14.83 -15.21
C VAL A 421 -10.21 -14.79 -16.60
N ALA A 422 -9.14 -15.59 -16.78
CA ALA A 422 -8.46 -15.77 -18.06
C ALA A 422 -9.30 -16.65 -19.01
N VAL A 423 -10.05 -16.02 -19.92
CA VAL A 423 -11.02 -16.71 -20.79
C VAL A 423 -10.32 -17.61 -21.80
N HIS A 424 -9.22 -17.14 -22.37
CA HIS A 424 -8.44 -17.84 -23.39
C HIS A 424 -7.37 -18.76 -22.80
N GLY A 425 -7.36 -18.95 -21.48
CA GLY A 425 -6.34 -19.73 -20.77
C GLY A 425 -6.20 -21.18 -21.28
N VAL A 426 -7.32 -21.85 -21.59
CA VAL A 426 -7.31 -23.20 -22.17
C VAL A 426 -6.58 -23.23 -23.51
N VAL A 427 -6.84 -22.25 -24.38
CA VAL A 427 -6.22 -22.19 -25.71
C VAL A 427 -4.72 -21.92 -25.59
N ALA A 428 -4.32 -20.97 -24.75
CA ALA A 428 -2.92 -20.67 -24.46
C ALA A 428 -2.17 -21.93 -23.97
N ASN A 429 -2.76 -22.67 -23.02
CA ASN A 429 -2.18 -23.90 -22.50
C ASN A 429 -1.99 -24.95 -23.60
N VAL A 430 -2.99 -25.18 -24.46
CA VAL A 430 -2.88 -26.16 -25.55
C VAL A 430 -1.75 -25.81 -26.54
N LEU A 431 -1.50 -24.51 -26.77
CA LEU A 431 -0.45 -24.03 -27.67
C LEU A 431 0.95 -24.03 -27.02
N ALA A 432 1.04 -23.75 -25.72
CA ALA A 432 2.30 -23.62 -25.00
C ALA A 432 2.81 -24.95 -24.41
N GLU A 433 1.92 -25.82 -23.93
CA GLU A 433 2.27 -27.03 -23.18
C GLU A 433 3.11 -28.06 -23.97
N PRO A 434 3.00 -28.21 -25.31
CA PRO A 434 3.92 -29.06 -26.07
C PRO A 434 5.37 -28.55 -26.07
N ALA A 435 5.57 -27.24 -25.97
CA ALA A 435 6.90 -26.62 -25.93
C ALA A 435 7.53 -26.67 -24.54
N ALA A 436 6.71 -26.65 -23.48
CA ALA A 436 7.18 -26.58 -22.09
C ALA A 436 8.14 -27.73 -21.70
N PRO A 437 7.83 -29.03 -21.91
CA PRO A 437 8.78 -30.11 -21.59
C PRO A 437 10.11 -30.02 -22.35
N LEU A 438 10.09 -29.52 -23.59
CA LEU A 438 11.32 -29.34 -24.39
C LEU A 438 12.20 -28.24 -23.80
N ALA A 439 11.60 -27.10 -23.42
CA ALA A 439 12.29 -26.01 -22.75
C ALA A 439 12.79 -26.45 -21.36
N THR A 440 11.98 -27.11 -20.55
CA THR A 440 12.36 -27.60 -19.21
C THR A 440 13.49 -28.62 -19.29
N VAL A 441 13.40 -29.65 -20.15
CA VAL A 441 14.48 -30.65 -20.28
C VAL A 441 15.76 -29.99 -20.79
N GLY A 442 15.65 -29.12 -21.80
CA GLY A 442 16.77 -28.35 -22.30
C GLY A 442 17.44 -27.53 -21.20
N GLY A 443 16.68 -26.71 -20.49
CA GLY A 443 17.16 -25.90 -19.37
C GLY A 443 17.77 -26.73 -18.23
N LEU A 444 17.19 -27.88 -17.88
CA LEU A 444 17.80 -28.80 -16.89
C LEU A 444 19.13 -29.37 -17.37
N VAL A 445 19.28 -29.67 -18.66
CA VAL A 445 20.55 -30.11 -19.24
C VAL A 445 21.58 -28.97 -19.21
N VAL A 446 21.18 -27.75 -19.58
CA VAL A 446 22.06 -26.57 -19.49
C VAL A 446 22.50 -26.36 -18.05
N CYS A 447 21.56 -26.36 -17.11
CA CYS A 447 21.84 -26.22 -15.69
C CYS A 447 22.81 -27.31 -15.19
N ALA A 448 22.61 -28.57 -15.60
CA ALA A 448 23.50 -29.66 -15.22
C ALA A 448 24.89 -29.63 -15.88
N THR A 449 25.07 -28.91 -17.00
CA THR A 449 26.30 -28.93 -17.82
C THR A 449 27.08 -27.61 -17.83
N ALA A 450 26.46 -26.48 -17.46
CA ALA A 450 27.04 -25.14 -17.54
C ALA A 450 28.40 -25.03 -16.85
N SER A 451 28.54 -25.60 -15.65
CA SER A 451 29.76 -25.50 -14.83
C SER A 451 30.98 -26.28 -15.36
N TRP A 452 30.77 -27.36 -16.13
CA TRP A 452 31.86 -28.27 -16.53
C TRP A 452 31.95 -28.52 -18.04
N ALA A 453 30.95 -28.10 -18.82
CA ALA A 453 30.91 -28.20 -20.27
C ALA A 453 30.15 -27.00 -20.87
N PRO A 454 30.72 -25.77 -20.80
CA PRO A 454 30.03 -24.54 -21.23
C PRO A 454 29.66 -24.55 -22.72
N GLY A 455 30.54 -25.03 -23.61
CA GLY A 455 30.23 -25.09 -25.05
C GLY A 455 29.00 -25.94 -25.40
N PRO A 456 28.91 -27.20 -24.93
CA PRO A 456 27.68 -28.00 -25.04
C PRO A 456 26.48 -27.35 -24.36
N ALA A 457 26.66 -26.72 -23.20
CA ALA A 457 25.59 -26.02 -22.49
C ALA A 457 25.00 -24.88 -23.34
N GLU A 458 25.83 -24.05 -23.97
CA GLU A 458 25.39 -22.99 -24.89
C GLU A 458 24.60 -23.55 -26.08
N LEU A 459 25.07 -24.64 -26.68
CA LEU A 459 24.38 -25.26 -27.83
C LEU A 459 22.98 -25.75 -27.43
N VAL A 460 22.88 -26.42 -26.27
CA VAL A 460 21.59 -26.87 -25.73
C VAL A 460 20.73 -25.68 -25.33
N ALA A 461 21.32 -24.60 -24.80
CA ALA A 461 20.61 -23.38 -24.42
C ALA A 461 19.96 -22.71 -25.64
N ARG A 462 20.67 -22.61 -26.78
CA ARG A 462 20.09 -22.11 -28.04
C ARG A 462 18.98 -23.00 -28.59
N ALA A 463 19.08 -24.32 -28.40
CA ALA A 463 18.01 -25.24 -28.79
C ALA A 463 16.78 -25.12 -27.87
N ALA A 464 16.99 -24.93 -26.56
CA ALA A 464 15.95 -24.76 -25.55
C ALA A 464 15.32 -23.36 -25.58
N TRP A 465 16.04 -22.36 -26.10
CA TRP A 465 15.56 -21.00 -26.31
C TRP A 465 14.36 -20.96 -27.27
N VAL A 466 14.38 -21.72 -28.37
CA VAL A 466 13.29 -21.74 -29.36
C VAL A 466 11.92 -22.06 -28.75
N PRO A 467 11.73 -23.18 -28.02
CA PRO A 467 10.46 -23.46 -27.36
C PRO A 467 10.13 -22.46 -26.22
N ALA A 468 11.12 -21.89 -25.54
CA ALA A 468 10.88 -20.86 -24.52
C ALA A 468 10.33 -19.55 -25.14
N THR A 469 10.93 -19.08 -26.23
CA THR A 469 10.46 -17.92 -27.00
C THR A 469 9.05 -18.16 -27.56
N TRP A 470 8.75 -19.38 -28.00
CA TRP A 470 7.40 -19.74 -28.43
C TRP A 470 6.36 -19.55 -27.30
N ILE A 471 6.68 -19.96 -26.07
CA ILE A 471 5.79 -19.78 -24.92
C ILE A 471 5.54 -18.30 -24.64
N GLY A 472 6.59 -17.46 -24.63
CA GLY A 472 6.47 -16.01 -24.46
C GLY A 472 5.62 -15.36 -25.55
N ALA A 473 5.85 -15.74 -26.81
CA ALA A 473 5.05 -15.26 -27.94
C ALA A 473 3.57 -15.66 -27.84
N VAL A 474 3.26 -16.88 -27.41
CA VAL A 474 1.87 -17.32 -27.15
C VAL A 474 1.25 -16.48 -26.04
N ALA A 475 1.99 -16.23 -24.94
CA ALA A 475 1.50 -15.45 -23.81
C ALA A 475 1.12 -14.02 -24.23
N ARG A 476 2.04 -13.28 -24.86
CA ARG A 476 1.79 -11.90 -25.34
C ARG A 476 0.67 -11.84 -26.38
N SER A 477 0.66 -12.80 -27.31
CA SER A 477 -0.38 -12.88 -28.35
C SER A 477 -1.77 -13.08 -27.74
N VAL A 478 -1.93 -14.05 -26.84
CA VAL A 478 -3.24 -14.33 -26.22
C VAL A 478 -3.66 -13.22 -25.26
N ALA A 479 -2.71 -12.56 -24.58
CA ALA A 479 -3.00 -11.41 -23.73
C ALA A 479 -3.63 -10.25 -24.50
N SER A 480 -3.27 -10.06 -25.78
CA SER A 480 -3.85 -9.04 -26.66
C SER A 480 -5.26 -9.35 -27.18
N TRP A 481 -5.79 -10.57 -26.98
CA TRP A 481 -7.07 -10.97 -27.53
C TRP A 481 -8.25 -10.29 -26.82
N PRO A 482 -9.37 -10.02 -27.53
CA PRO A 482 -10.55 -9.46 -26.91
C PRO A 482 -11.05 -10.41 -25.81
N LEU A 483 -11.39 -9.84 -24.65
CA LEU A 483 -11.83 -10.59 -23.47
C LEU A 483 -10.78 -11.57 -22.92
N ALA A 484 -9.48 -11.33 -23.13
CA ALA A 484 -8.43 -12.15 -22.53
C ALA A 484 -8.64 -12.29 -21.01
N ARG A 485 -9.01 -11.19 -20.34
CA ARG A 485 -9.45 -11.15 -18.95
C ARG A 485 -10.88 -10.64 -18.86
N VAL A 486 -11.72 -11.32 -18.09
CA VAL A 486 -13.07 -10.86 -17.73
C VAL A 486 -13.12 -10.65 -16.22
N GLU A 487 -13.56 -9.47 -15.82
CA GLU A 487 -13.79 -9.14 -14.41
C GLU A 487 -14.83 -10.08 -13.82
N TRP A 488 -14.54 -10.57 -12.62
CA TRP A 488 -15.42 -11.41 -11.84
C TRP A 488 -15.59 -10.78 -10.45
N PRO A 489 -16.77 -10.90 -9.81
CA PRO A 489 -16.96 -10.35 -8.48
C PRO A 489 -15.82 -10.76 -7.54
N GLY A 490 -15.16 -9.79 -6.92
CA GLY A 490 -14.10 -10.05 -5.95
C GLY A 490 -14.62 -10.59 -4.62
N GLY A 491 -13.69 -10.97 -3.75
CA GLY A 491 -14.00 -11.35 -2.37
C GLY A 491 -14.72 -12.71 -2.21
N PRO A 492 -15.22 -13.00 -0.99
CA PRO A 492 -15.76 -14.32 -0.65
C PRO A 492 -16.97 -14.73 -1.49
N THR A 493 -17.81 -13.78 -1.88
CA THR A 493 -19.02 -14.04 -2.70
C THR A 493 -18.64 -14.55 -4.09
N GLY A 494 -17.66 -13.91 -4.74
CA GLY A 494 -17.10 -14.34 -6.01
C GLY A 494 -16.55 -15.75 -5.99
N VAL A 495 -15.76 -16.06 -4.95
CA VAL A 495 -15.16 -17.39 -4.75
C VAL A 495 -16.24 -18.45 -4.58
N VAL A 496 -17.26 -18.18 -3.76
CA VAL A 496 -18.38 -19.11 -3.54
C VAL A 496 -19.17 -19.36 -4.82
N LEU A 497 -19.47 -18.31 -5.60
CA LEU A 497 -20.19 -18.43 -6.86
C LEU A 497 -19.42 -19.30 -7.86
N LEU A 498 -18.12 -19.06 -8.01
CA LEU A 498 -17.28 -19.79 -8.93
C LEU A 498 -17.05 -21.25 -8.46
N ALA A 499 -16.84 -21.47 -7.16
CA ALA A 499 -16.77 -22.81 -6.59
C ALA A 499 -18.07 -23.61 -6.81
N ALA A 500 -19.23 -22.96 -6.64
CA ALA A 500 -20.53 -23.57 -6.94
C ALA A 500 -20.64 -23.93 -8.43
N LEU A 501 -20.19 -23.06 -9.33
CA LEU A 501 -20.15 -23.33 -10.77
C LEU A 501 -19.24 -24.53 -11.09
N THR A 502 -18.03 -24.59 -10.52
CA THR A 502 -17.12 -25.73 -10.65
C THR A 502 -17.77 -27.04 -10.18
N VAL A 503 -18.48 -27.02 -9.04
CA VAL A 503 -19.20 -28.19 -8.52
C VAL A 503 -20.34 -28.61 -9.45
N LEU A 504 -21.08 -27.66 -10.03
CA LEU A 504 -22.12 -27.96 -11.02
C LEU A 504 -21.52 -28.60 -12.28
N VAL A 505 -20.41 -28.06 -12.81
CA VAL A 505 -19.72 -28.64 -13.98
C VAL A 505 -19.23 -30.05 -13.68
N ALA A 506 -18.52 -30.23 -12.55
CA ALA A 506 -18.06 -31.54 -12.11
C ALA A 506 -19.22 -32.54 -11.94
N GLY A 507 -20.33 -32.10 -11.33
CA GLY A 507 -21.54 -32.90 -11.17
C GLY A 507 -22.19 -33.30 -12.51
N ALA A 508 -22.22 -32.40 -13.50
CA ALA A 508 -22.76 -32.68 -14.82
C ALA A 508 -21.94 -33.71 -15.61
N VAL A 509 -20.61 -33.68 -15.43
CA VAL A 509 -19.65 -34.55 -16.09
C VAL A 509 -19.58 -35.94 -15.43
N LEU A 510 -19.54 -35.98 -14.09
CA LEU A 510 -19.41 -37.23 -13.31
C LEU A 510 -20.74 -38.00 -13.18
N ALA A 511 -21.89 -37.32 -13.29
CA ALA A 511 -23.19 -37.98 -13.16
C ALA A 511 -23.47 -38.94 -14.33
N ARG A 512 -24.14 -40.06 -14.04
CA ARG A 512 -24.49 -41.07 -15.04
C ARG A 512 -25.28 -40.48 -16.21
N PRO A 513 -24.95 -40.83 -17.47
CA PRO A 513 -25.75 -40.42 -18.62
C PRO A 513 -27.22 -40.83 -18.46
N GLY A 514 -28.15 -39.89 -18.66
CA GLY A 514 -29.60 -40.12 -18.53
C GLY A 514 -30.20 -40.04 -17.11
N GLY A 515 -29.38 -39.91 -16.06
CA GLY A 515 -29.87 -39.81 -14.68
C GLY A 515 -30.65 -38.52 -14.37
N ARG A 516 -31.61 -38.58 -13.43
CA ARG A 516 -32.37 -37.40 -12.95
C ARG A 516 -31.43 -36.32 -12.38
N LEU A 517 -30.39 -36.71 -11.64
CA LEU A 517 -29.39 -35.80 -11.08
C LEU A 517 -28.64 -35.01 -12.17
N ARG A 518 -28.17 -35.68 -13.23
CA ARG A 518 -27.47 -35.03 -14.35
C ARG A 518 -28.37 -33.98 -15.01
N ARG A 519 -29.66 -34.29 -15.22
CA ARG A 519 -30.63 -33.33 -15.79
C ARG A 519 -30.80 -32.09 -14.92
N VAL A 520 -30.98 -32.26 -13.61
CA VAL A 520 -31.11 -31.13 -12.67
C VAL A 520 -29.84 -30.28 -12.68
N VAL A 521 -28.66 -30.89 -12.58
CA VAL A 521 -27.39 -30.16 -12.56
C VAL A 521 -27.13 -29.42 -13.88
N VAL A 522 -27.44 -30.03 -15.02
CA VAL A 522 -27.32 -29.37 -16.33
C VAL A 522 -28.28 -28.17 -16.43
N VAL A 523 -29.53 -28.29 -15.97
CA VAL A 523 -30.48 -27.17 -15.96
C VAL A 523 -29.97 -26.02 -15.07
N LEU A 524 -29.47 -26.33 -13.87
CA LEU A 524 -28.88 -25.32 -12.98
C LEU A 524 -27.65 -24.66 -13.61
N LEU A 525 -26.78 -25.45 -14.25
CA LEU A 525 -25.59 -24.95 -14.94
C LEU A 525 -25.97 -24.04 -16.12
N THR A 526 -26.94 -24.43 -16.95
CA THR A 526 -27.43 -23.62 -18.06
C THR A 526 -28.09 -22.33 -17.55
N GLY A 527 -28.86 -22.39 -16.47
CA GLY A 527 -29.43 -21.21 -15.83
C GLY A 527 -28.35 -20.24 -15.31
N ALA A 528 -27.35 -20.77 -14.61
CA ALA A 528 -26.21 -19.98 -14.11
C ALA A 528 -25.41 -19.33 -15.25
N LEU A 529 -25.10 -20.08 -16.31
CA LEU A 529 -24.42 -19.56 -17.50
C LEU A 529 -25.27 -18.52 -18.24
N ALA A 530 -26.59 -18.71 -18.34
CA ALA A 530 -27.50 -17.76 -18.98
C ALA A 530 -27.65 -16.47 -18.18
N VAL A 531 -27.72 -16.55 -16.85
CA VAL A 531 -27.72 -15.38 -15.96
C VAL A 531 -26.37 -14.67 -16.01
N GLY A 532 -25.25 -15.39 -16.00
CA GLY A 532 -23.92 -14.82 -16.12
C GLY A 532 -23.71 -14.12 -17.47
N ALA A 533 -24.06 -14.79 -18.57
CA ALA A 533 -24.04 -14.19 -19.91
C ALA A 533 -25.01 -13.01 -20.02
N GLY A 534 -26.21 -13.11 -19.44
CA GLY A 534 -27.20 -12.04 -19.39
C GLY A 534 -26.76 -10.85 -18.55
N ALA A 535 -25.99 -11.07 -17.48
CA ALA A 535 -25.39 -10.02 -16.67
C ALA A 535 -24.22 -9.36 -17.43
N VAL A 536 -23.34 -10.12 -18.06
CA VAL A 536 -22.22 -9.55 -18.85
C VAL A 536 -22.74 -8.79 -20.07
N VAL A 537 -23.70 -9.35 -20.80
CA VAL A 537 -24.35 -8.68 -21.93
C VAL A 537 -25.21 -7.52 -21.44
N GLY A 538 -25.98 -7.71 -20.36
CA GLY A 538 -26.89 -6.71 -19.78
C GLY A 538 -26.18 -5.52 -19.16
N VAL A 539 -25.02 -5.71 -18.54
CA VAL A 539 -24.15 -4.61 -18.08
C VAL A 539 -23.56 -3.90 -19.30
N ARG A 540 -23.01 -4.61 -20.30
CA ARG A 540 -22.43 -3.96 -21.49
C ARG A 540 -23.43 -3.24 -22.39
N THR A 541 -24.63 -3.78 -22.53
CA THR A 541 -25.70 -3.15 -23.33
C THR A 541 -26.49 -2.15 -22.51
N GLY A 542 -26.71 -2.40 -21.22
CA GLY A 542 -27.40 -1.51 -20.29
C GLY A 542 -26.60 -0.25 -20.00
N GLU A 543 -25.28 -0.34 -19.75
CA GLU A 543 -24.44 0.83 -19.54
C GLU A 543 -24.34 1.70 -20.80
N ARG A 544 -24.18 1.10 -21.98
CA ARG A 544 -24.18 1.85 -23.26
C ARG A 544 -25.54 2.43 -23.63
N SER A 545 -26.65 1.80 -23.23
CA SER A 545 -28.00 2.31 -23.51
C SER A 545 -28.45 3.35 -22.48
N ALA A 546 -27.82 3.38 -21.30
CA ALA A 546 -28.10 4.35 -20.26
C ALA A 546 -27.44 5.71 -20.57
N VAL A 547 -26.29 5.71 -21.25
CA VAL A 547 -25.64 6.93 -21.72
C VAL A 547 -26.45 7.56 -22.86
N PRO A 548 -26.79 8.86 -22.78
CA PRO A 548 -27.49 9.57 -23.86
C PRO A 548 -26.67 9.53 -25.16
N ALA A 549 -27.29 9.15 -26.27
CA ALA A 549 -26.58 8.99 -27.55
C ALA A 549 -25.97 10.31 -28.08
N ASP A 550 -26.45 11.43 -27.59
CA ASP A 550 -26.17 12.83 -27.95
C ASP A 550 -25.29 13.58 -26.93
N TRP A 551 -24.59 12.87 -26.03
CA TRP A 551 -23.61 13.47 -25.13
C TRP A 551 -22.55 14.32 -25.87
N THR A 552 -22.13 15.43 -25.28
CA THR A 552 -21.19 16.36 -25.92
C THR A 552 -19.89 16.48 -25.12
N ILE A 553 -20.00 16.63 -23.79
CA ILE A 553 -18.87 16.67 -22.86
C ILE A 553 -19.13 15.62 -21.78
N ALA A 554 -18.12 14.84 -21.38
CA ALA A 554 -18.27 13.88 -20.30
C ALA A 554 -17.04 13.84 -19.39
N GLN A 555 -17.28 13.81 -18.08
CA GLN A 555 -16.27 13.58 -17.06
C GLN A 555 -16.24 12.09 -16.72
N CYS A 556 -15.10 11.44 -16.92
CA CYS A 556 -14.90 10.04 -16.54
C CYS A 556 -14.55 9.91 -15.06
N ASP A 557 -15.13 8.91 -14.39
CA ASP A 557 -14.68 8.49 -13.07
C ASP A 557 -13.46 7.56 -13.24
N VAL A 558 -12.27 8.12 -13.09
CA VAL A 558 -10.97 7.44 -13.24
C VAL A 558 -10.20 7.31 -11.93
N GLY A 559 -10.88 7.42 -10.79
CA GLY A 559 -10.23 7.39 -9.48
C GLY A 559 -9.73 8.77 -9.07
N GLN A 560 -8.47 8.88 -8.62
CA GLN A 560 -7.93 10.17 -8.16
C GLN A 560 -7.59 11.12 -9.31
N GLY A 561 -7.50 10.60 -10.53
CA GLY A 561 -7.16 11.39 -11.70
C GLY A 561 -8.29 12.11 -12.43
N ASP A 562 -7.91 12.77 -13.52
CA ASP A 562 -8.79 13.52 -14.40
C ASP A 562 -8.85 12.92 -15.80
N ALA A 563 -10.04 12.94 -16.39
CA ALA A 563 -10.27 12.48 -17.76
C ALA A 563 -11.59 13.06 -18.31
N VAL A 564 -11.49 13.96 -19.28
CA VAL A 564 -12.63 14.67 -19.89
C VAL A 564 -12.75 14.33 -21.37
N LEU A 565 -13.90 13.79 -21.77
CA LEU A 565 -14.25 13.54 -23.16
C LEU A 565 -15.00 14.72 -23.76
N VAL A 566 -14.63 15.10 -24.99
CA VAL A 566 -15.33 16.11 -25.80
C VAL A 566 -15.67 15.51 -27.15
N ARG A 567 -16.91 15.65 -27.61
CA ARG A 567 -17.37 15.06 -28.87
C ARG A 567 -18.10 16.06 -29.75
N SER A 568 -17.74 16.09 -31.03
CA SER A 568 -18.42 16.91 -32.05
C SER A 568 -18.31 16.27 -33.44
N ASP A 569 -19.44 16.18 -34.16
CA ASP A 569 -19.54 15.59 -35.51
C ASP A 569 -18.81 14.24 -35.69
N GLY A 570 -18.95 13.36 -34.70
CA GLY A 570 -18.33 12.04 -34.69
C GLY A 570 -16.82 12.02 -34.39
N GLN A 571 -16.19 13.18 -34.19
CA GLN A 571 -14.81 13.29 -33.70
C GLN A 571 -14.79 13.39 -32.17
N VAL A 572 -13.75 12.84 -31.55
CA VAL A 572 -13.61 12.80 -30.09
C VAL A 572 -12.25 13.32 -29.66
N ALA A 573 -12.25 14.22 -28.68
CA ALA A 573 -11.08 14.58 -27.90
C ALA A 573 -11.15 14.00 -26.50
N LEU A 574 -9.97 13.72 -25.93
CA LEU A 574 -9.78 13.32 -24.55
C LEU A 574 -8.78 14.29 -23.91
N VAL A 575 -9.15 14.93 -22.80
CA VAL A 575 -8.25 15.72 -21.97
C VAL A 575 -7.91 14.88 -20.74
N ASP A 576 -6.63 14.56 -20.58
CA ASP A 576 -6.06 13.66 -19.58
C ASP A 576 -6.61 12.23 -19.58
N VAL A 577 -5.89 11.30 -18.95
CA VAL A 577 -6.19 9.86 -18.96
C VAL A 577 -6.44 9.30 -17.56
N GLY A 578 -6.10 10.03 -16.50
CA GLY A 578 -6.15 9.51 -15.13
C GLY A 578 -4.99 8.57 -14.79
N ASP A 579 -5.05 7.96 -13.61
CA ASP A 579 -4.09 6.95 -13.12
C ASP A 579 -4.60 5.50 -13.17
N ASP A 580 -5.91 5.27 -13.39
CA ASP A 580 -6.51 3.93 -13.43
C ASP A 580 -6.90 3.49 -14.86
N GLU A 581 -6.10 2.58 -15.43
CA GLU A 581 -6.33 2.01 -16.76
C GLU A 581 -7.69 1.31 -16.92
N ALA A 582 -8.15 0.61 -15.88
CA ALA A 582 -9.38 -0.15 -15.93
C ALA A 582 -10.60 0.79 -15.90
N ALA A 583 -10.52 1.83 -15.08
CA ALA A 583 -11.54 2.87 -14.97
C ALA A 583 -11.67 3.67 -16.27
N LEU A 584 -10.55 4.17 -16.82
CA LEU A 584 -10.53 4.86 -18.12
C LEU A 584 -11.06 3.96 -19.24
N GLY A 585 -10.54 2.73 -19.35
CA GLY A 585 -11.00 1.77 -20.34
C GLY A 585 -12.49 1.44 -20.19
N GLY A 586 -13.00 1.45 -18.96
CA GLY A 586 -14.43 1.37 -18.65
C GLY A 586 -15.21 2.56 -19.22
N CYS A 587 -14.76 3.78 -18.93
CA CYS A 587 -15.41 5.01 -19.39
C CYS A 587 -15.47 5.08 -20.93
N LEU A 588 -14.34 4.89 -21.62
CA LEU A 588 -14.29 4.90 -23.09
C LEU A 588 -15.26 3.89 -23.71
N ARG A 589 -15.37 2.68 -23.13
CA ARG A 589 -16.33 1.67 -23.59
C ARG A 589 -17.79 2.07 -23.34
N ARG A 590 -18.09 2.74 -22.23
CA ARG A 590 -19.44 3.22 -21.87
C ARG A 590 -19.89 4.31 -22.84
N PHE A 591 -19.02 5.28 -23.13
CA PHE A 591 -19.30 6.37 -24.07
C PHE A 591 -19.15 5.98 -25.55
N GLY A 592 -18.64 4.77 -25.84
CA GLY A 592 -18.52 4.22 -27.19
C GLY A 592 -17.38 4.86 -27.99
N VAL A 593 -16.29 5.21 -27.33
CA VAL A 593 -15.11 5.84 -27.93
C VAL A 593 -14.08 4.78 -28.28
N ASP A 594 -13.93 4.52 -29.59
CA ASP A 594 -12.95 3.55 -30.11
C ASP A 594 -11.68 4.24 -30.67
N ARG A 595 -11.77 5.53 -30.99
CA ARG A 595 -10.68 6.37 -31.53
C ARG A 595 -10.70 7.73 -30.84
N ILE A 596 -9.52 8.29 -30.62
CA ILE A 596 -9.33 9.64 -30.09
C ILE A 596 -8.65 10.46 -31.18
N ASP A 597 -9.34 11.46 -31.71
CA ASP A 597 -8.81 12.33 -32.76
C ASP A 597 -7.81 13.35 -32.18
N LEU A 598 -8.05 13.80 -30.96
CA LEU A 598 -7.21 14.75 -30.24
C LEU A 598 -7.06 14.37 -28.76
N LEU A 599 -5.85 14.03 -28.33
CA LEU A 599 -5.50 13.87 -26.92
C LEU A 599 -4.87 15.17 -26.43
N VAL A 600 -5.22 15.62 -25.23
CA VAL A 600 -4.56 16.72 -24.54
C VAL A 600 -4.08 16.19 -23.20
N LEU A 601 -2.76 16.11 -22.99
CA LEU A 601 -2.17 15.82 -21.68
C LEU A 601 -1.76 17.15 -21.05
N THR A 602 -2.46 17.55 -19.99
CA THR A 602 -2.31 18.87 -19.39
C THR A 602 -0.94 19.03 -18.73
N HIS A 603 -0.48 18.02 -18.00
CA HIS A 603 0.84 17.89 -17.40
C HIS A 603 1.15 16.40 -17.09
N PHE A 604 2.34 16.08 -16.59
CA PHE A 604 2.85 14.71 -16.47
C PHE A 604 2.74 14.08 -15.07
N ASP A 605 1.83 14.58 -14.23
CA ASP A 605 1.57 13.93 -12.94
C ASP A 605 0.78 12.62 -13.15
N ALA A 606 0.98 11.65 -12.25
CA ALA A 606 0.51 10.28 -12.43
C ALA A 606 -1.01 10.18 -12.59
N ASP A 607 -1.75 11.06 -11.93
CA ASP A 607 -3.19 11.24 -11.97
C ASP A 607 -3.70 11.93 -13.25
N HIS A 608 -2.82 12.30 -14.18
CA HIS A 608 -3.16 12.83 -15.50
C HIS A 608 -2.65 11.97 -16.65
N VAL A 609 -1.48 11.32 -16.51
CA VAL A 609 -0.85 10.51 -17.57
C VAL A 609 -0.72 9.01 -17.25
N GLY A 610 -1.06 8.58 -16.03
CA GLY A 610 -0.80 7.22 -15.55
C GLY A 610 -1.49 6.11 -16.34
N ALA A 611 -2.61 6.39 -17.00
CA ALA A 611 -3.36 5.43 -17.82
C ALA A 611 -3.16 5.62 -19.33
N VAL A 612 -2.07 6.27 -19.78
CA VAL A 612 -1.83 6.60 -21.20
C VAL A 612 -1.78 5.37 -22.10
N ASP A 613 -1.31 4.24 -21.59
CA ASP A 613 -1.19 2.97 -22.32
C ASP A 613 -2.54 2.46 -22.85
N VAL A 614 -3.65 2.84 -22.20
CA VAL A 614 -5.00 2.49 -22.66
C VAL A 614 -5.33 3.09 -24.03
N VAL A 615 -4.76 4.26 -24.33
CA VAL A 615 -5.07 5.05 -25.53
C VAL A 615 -3.96 5.01 -26.57
N THR A 616 -2.76 4.52 -26.22
CA THR A 616 -1.65 4.31 -27.16
C THR A 616 -2.09 3.48 -28.37
N GLY A 617 -1.78 3.98 -29.58
CA GLY A 617 -2.22 3.37 -30.84
C GLY A 617 -3.64 3.71 -31.29
N ARG A 618 -4.41 4.50 -30.51
CA ARG A 618 -5.77 4.95 -30.86
C ARG A 618 -5.89 6.47 -31.02
N VAL A 619 -4.80 7.19 -30.81
CA VAL A 619 -4.72 8.65 -30.82
C VAL A 619 -4.24 9.14 -32.19
N GLY A 620 -4.94 10.10 -32.77
CA GLY A 620 -4.51 10.78 -34.00
C GLY A 620 -3.44 11.84 -33.74
N ARG A 621 -3.76 12.80 -32.88
CA ARG A 621 -2.86 13.89 -32.49
C ARG A 621 -2.87 14.04 -30.98
N ALA A 622 -1.70 14.24 -30.37
CA ALA A 622 -1.55 14.49 -28.94
C ALA A 622 -0.93 15.87 -28.71
N LEU A 623 -1.58 16.70 -27.90
CA LEU A 623 -1.02 17.93 -27.38
C LEU A 623 -0.52 17.65 -25.97
N VAL A 624 0.71 18.03 -25.67
CA VAL A 624 1.31 17.79 -24.35
C VAL A 624 1.78 19.10 -23.73
N GLY A 625 1.68 19.19 -22.41
CA GLY A 625 2.38 20.21 -21.64
C GLY A 625 3.90 20.03 -21.68
N PRO A 626 4.66 20.93 -21.02
CA PRO A 626 6.12 20.85 -20.99
C PRO A 626 6.60 19.62 -20.21
N THR A 627 7.60 18.91 -20.75
CA THR A 627 8.25 17.76 -20.08
C THR A 627 9.40 18.24 -19.18
N ALA A 628 9.58 17.64 -17.99
CA ALA A 628 10.69 17.95 -17.08
C ALA A 628 11.53 16.73 -16.67
N SER A 629 11.08 15.50 -16.95
CA SER A 629 11.76 14.27 -16.57
C SER A 629 11.93 13.29 -17.74
N PRO A 630 12.90 12.35 -17.66
CA PRO A 630 13.01 11.26 -18.63
C PRO A 630 11.78 10.34 -18.68
N ASP A 631 11.01 10.27 -17.59
CA ASP A 631 9.77 9.48 -17.56
C ASP A 631 8.66 10.18 -18.39
N ASP A 632 8.63 11.51 -18.39
CA ASP A 632 7.71 12.32 -19.21
C ASP A 632 8.02 12.15 -20.71
N GLU A 633 9.31 12.18 -21.06
CA GLU A 633 9.79 11.95 -22.43
C GLU A 633 9.38 10.55 -22.94
N ARG A 634 9.39 9.53 -22.05
CA ARG A 634 8.96 8.18 -22.40
C ARG A 634 7.48 8.13 -22.79
N VAL A 635 6.61 8.85 -22.09
CA VAL A 635 5.18 8.95 -22.44
C VAL A 635 4.98 9.57 -23.83
N VAL A 636 5.75 10.61 -24.15
CA VAL A 636 5.75 11.23 -25.48
C VAL A 636 6.22 10.25 -26.56
N ASP A 637 7.31 9.53 -26.31
CA ASP A 637 7.86 8.53 -27.22
C ASP A 637 6.90 7.36 -27.45
N ASP A 638 6.21 6.88 -26.41
CA ASP A 638 5.24 5.80 -26.50
C ASP A 638 4.02 6.20 -27.35
N LEU A 639 3.51 7.43 -27.17
CA LEU A 639 2.43 7.99 -28.01
C LEU A 639 2.86 8.14 -29.47
N ALA A 640 4.07 8.66 -29.71
CA ALA A 640 4.63 8.81 -31.04
C ALA A 640 4.88 7.44 -31.72
N GLY A 641 5.41 6.48 -30.96
CA GLY A 641 5.60 5.08 -31.39
C GLY A 641 4.29 4.37 -31.70
N GLY A 642 3.21 4.73 -30.99
CA GLY A 642 1.83 4.32 -31.27
C GLY A 642 1.23 4.96 -32.53
N GLY A 643 1.90 5.93 -33.14
CA GLY A 643 1.49 6.59 -34.38
C GLY A 643 0.75 7.92 -34.20
N ALA A 644 0.74 8.49 -32.99
CA ALA A 644 0.18 9.82 -32.75
C ALA A 644 1.15 10.93 -33.20
N GLU A 645 0.61 12.02 -33.74
CA GLU A 645 1.37 13.27 -33.91
C GLU A 645 1.44 14.00 -32.56
N VAL A 646 2.58 13.91 -31.86
CA VAL A 646 2.76 14.55 -30.55
C VAL A 646 3.36 15.94 -30.71
N VAL A 647 2.73 16.95 -30.10
CA VAL A 647 3.13 18.35 -30.17
C VAL A 647 3.08 18.96 -28.77
N GLU A 648 4.21 19.45 -28.28
CA GLU A 648 4.24 20.29 -27.08
C GLU A 648 3.63 21.66 -27.39
N VAL A 649 2.70 22.12 -26.54
CA VAL A 649 1.88 23.31 -26.83
C VAL A 649 2.03 24.44 -25.81
N ALA A 650 1.89 25.66 -26.32
CA ALA A 650 1.76 26.90 -25.56
C ALA A 650 0.66 27.78 -26.20
N VAL A 651 0.38 28.93 -25.59
CA VAL A 651 -0.60 29.91 -26.08
C VAL A 651 -0.43 30.20 -27.57
N GLY A 652 -1.55 30.24 -28.29
CA GLY A 652 -1.60 30.55 -29.72
C GLY A 652 -1.73 29.31 -30.61
N VAL A 653 -1.63 28.12 -30.05
CA VAL A 653 -2.01 26.86 -30.71
C VAL A 653 -3.53 26.70 -30.63
N GLY A 654 -4.15 26.31 -31.75
CA GLY A 654 -5.59 26.04 -31.82
C GLY A 654 -5.94 25.21 -33.04
N GLY A 655 -7.18 24.76 -33.10
CA GLY A 655 -7.67 23.90 -34.16
C GLY A 655 -9.19 23.74 -34.13
N VAL A 656 -9.66 22.73 -34.84
CA VAL A 656 -11.08 22.37 -34.91
C VAL A 656 -11.22 20.88 -34.68
N LEU A 657 -12.19 20.51 -33.86
CA LEU A 657 -12.68 19.15 -33.64
C LEU A 657 -14.16 19.12 -34.06
N GLY A 658 -14.46 18.52 -35.22
CA GLY A 658 -15.81 18.54 -35.80
C GLY A 658 -16.33 19.96 -36.03
N GLU A 659 -17.40 20.34 -35.30
CA GLU A 659 -18.00 21.69 -35.33
C GLU A 659 -17.57 22.57 -34.14
N LEU A 660 -16.61 22.12 -33.31
CA LEU A 660 -16.03 22.87 -32.20
C LEU A 660 -14.64 23.39 -32.56
N GLY A 661 -14.44 24.71 -32.44
CA GLY A 661 -13.10 25.31 -32.44
C GLY A 661 -12.48 25.19 -31.05
N TRP A 662 -11.18 24.89 -30.97
CA TRP A 662 -10.45 24.84 -29.71
C TRP A 662 -9.17 25.67 -29.77
N SER A 663 -8.76 26.22 -28.63
CA SER A 663 -7.54 27.02 -28.49
C SER A 663 -6.88 26.80 -27.14
N VAL A 664 -5.56 26.73 -27.14
CA VAL A 664 -4.73 26.69 -25.93
C VAL A 664 -4.61 28.10 -25.37
N LEU A 665 -5.03 28.28 -24.13
CA LEU A 665 -4.98 29.56 -23.41
C LEU A 665 -3.84 29.65 -22.38
N TRP A 666 -3.24 28.51 -22.02
CA TRP A 666 -2.10 28.41 -21.10
C TRP A 666 -1.34 27.11 -21.40
N PRO A 667 0.00 27.02 -21.20
CA PRO A 667 0.92 28.04 -20.68
C PRO A 667 1.35 29.08 -21.72
N VAL A 668 1.72 30.29 -21.26
CA VAL A 668 2.22 31.38 -22.14
C VAL A 668 3.57 31.02 -22.75
N ARG A 669 4.39 30.24 -22.04
CA ARG A 669 5.63 29.65 -22.52
C ARG A 669 5.81 28.25 -21.94
N ALA A 670 6.42 27.34 -22.70
CA ALA A 670 6.62 25.96 -22.32
C ALA A 670 7.93 25.74 -21.51
N ASP A 671 8.23 26.65 -20.58
CA ASP A 671 9.55 26.74 -19.95
C ASP A 671 9.64 25.98 -18.61
N ALA A 672 8.50 25.67 -18.02
CA ALA A 672 8.35 25.03 -16.71
C ALA A 672 7.27 23.94 -16.80
N ALA A 673 7.45 22.83 -16.10
CA ALA A 673 6.49 21.72 -16.03
C ALA A 673 5.73 21.71 -14.70
N GLY A 674 4.72 20.84 -14.59
CA GLY A 674 3.86 20.68 -13.43
C GLY A 674 2.55 21.47 -13.52
N ASN A 675 1.81 21.54 -12.42
CA ASN A 675 0.42 22.02 -12.38
C ASN A 675 0.26 23.44 -12.90
N ASP A 676 1.20 24.34 -12.58
CA ASP A 676 1.21 25.74 -13.06
C ASP A 676 1.45 25.88 -14.56
N ALA A 677 1.89 24.81 -15.21
CA ALA A 677 2.07 24.72 -16.65
C ALA A 677 0.98 23.87 -17.34
N SER A 678 -0.08 23.50 -16.61
CA SER A 678 -1.22 22.76 -17.14
C SER A 678 -1.74 23.39 -18.42
N VAL A 679 -1.89 22.58 -19.47
CA VAL A 679 -2.47 23.03 -20.74
C VAL A 679 -3.95 23.39 -20.54
N VAL A 680 -4.27 24.67 -20.48
CA VAL A 680 -5.66 25.16 -20.42
C VAL A 680 -6.22 25.28 -21.82
N THR A 681 -7.41 24.72 -22.04
CA THR A 681 -8.07 24.75 -23.35
C THR A 681 -9.45 25.39 -23.29
N LEU A 682 -9.78 26.17 -24.32
CA LEU A 682 -11.11 26.74 -24.52
C LEU A 682 -11.70 26.19 -25.81
N TRP A 683 -12.91 25.66 -25.71
CA TRP A 683 -13.68 25.05 -26.78
C TRP A 683 -14.92 25.87 -27.05
N ARG A 684 -15.21 26.17 -28.31
CA ARG A 684 -16.35 26.99 -28.73
C ARG A 684 -17.03 26.44 -29.98
N PRO A 685 -18.37 26.46 -30.03
CA PRO A 685 -19.11 26.16 -31.24
C PRO A 685 -18.74 27.10 -32.39
N LEU A 686 -18.47 26.53 -33.57
CA LEU A 686 -18.28 27.31 -34.79
C LEU A 686 -19.61 27.89 -35.30
N PRO A 687 -19.59 28.99 -36.07
CA PRO A 687 -20.80 29.51 -36.70
C PRO A 687 -21.51 28.46 -37.56
N GLY A 688 -22.75 28.13 -37.19
CA GLY A 688 -23.54 27.11 -37.89
C GLY A 688 -23.45 25.70 -37.30
N CYS A 689 -22.86 25.53 -36.11
CA CYS A 689 -22.92 24.29 -35.34
C CYS A 689 -24.37 23.78 -35.22
N ARG A 690 -24.55 22.48 -35.47
CA ARG A 690 -25.86 21.82 -35.60
C ARG A 690 -26.15 20.87 -34.44
N THR A 691 -25.11 20.26 -33.87
CA THR A 691 -25.25 19.22 -32.84
C THR A 691 -24.19 19.39 -31.76
N GLY A 692 -24.60 19.32 -30.49
CA GLY A 692 -23.65 19.38 -29.36
C GLY A 692 -22.91 20.71 -29.27
N CYS A 693 -23.62 21.82 -29.47
CA CYS A 693 -23.04 23.16 -29.50
C CYS A 693 -22.82 23.70 -28.10
N LEU A 694 -21.90 23.07 -27.35
CA LEU A 694 -21.48 23.51 -26.02
C LEU A 694 -20.05 24.03 -26.05
N SER A 695 -19.80 25.03 -25.23
CA SER A 695 -18.47 25.54 -24.94
C SER A 695 -17.93 24.93 -23.64
N LEU A 696 -16.63 24.62 -23.64
CA LEU A 696 -15.90 24.05 -22.50
C LEU A 696 -14.70 24.93 -22.20
N LEU A 697 -14.51 25.28 -20.93
CA LEU A 697 -13.25 25.78 -20.41
C LEU A 697 -12.63 24.68 -19.54
N ASP A 698 -11.55 24.09 -20.03
CA ASP A 698 -10.79 23.10 -19.28
C ASP A 698 -9.59 23.77 -18.62
N LEU A 699 -9.60 23.81 -17.29
CA LEU A 699 -8.59 24.50 -16.49
C LEU A 699 -7.39 23.62 -16.15
N GLY A 700 -7.39 22.32 -16.48
CA GLY A 700 -6.37 21.39 -16.01
C GLY A 700 -6.20 21.50 -14.49
N ASP A 701 -4.95 21.57 -14.02
CA ASP A 701 -4.62 21.69 -12.59
C ASP A 701 -4.00 23.04 -12.23
N LEU A 702 -4.33 24.04 -13.04
CA LEU A 702 -3.81 25.39 -12.91
C LEU A 702 -4.12 26.00 -11.51
N ALA A 703 -3.11 26.45 -10.77
CA ALA A 703 -3.28 27.10 -9.47
C ALA A 703 -3.90 28.51 -9.56
N GLU A 704 -4.27 29.11 -8.43
CA GLU A 704 -4.94 30.42 -8.36
C GLU A 704 -4.13 31.53 -9.06
N ALA A 705 -2.82 31.57 -8.84
CA ALA A 705 -1.97 32.64 -9.37
C ALA A 705 -1.92 32.64 -10.92
N PRO A 706 -1.64 31.51 -11.60
CA PRO A 706 -1.79 31.41 -13.05
C PRO A 706 -3.23 31.59 -13.54
N GLN A 707 -4.25 31.15 -12.81
CA GLN A 707 -5.66 31.41 -13.16
C GLN A 707 -5.97 32.92 -13.22
N ARG A 708 -5.45 33.70 -12.27
CA ARG A 708 -5.59 35.17 -12.26
C ARG A 708 -4.92 35.82 -13.46
N LEU A 709 -3.72 35.34 -13.82
CA LEU A 709 -2.99 35.79 -15.00
C LEU A 709 -3.74 35.45 -16.29
N LEU A 710 -4.27 34.23 -16.40
CA LEU A 710 -5.14 33.79 -17.49
C LEU A 710 -6.35 34.71 -17.63
N LEU A 711 -7.07 35.02 -16.55
CA LEU A 711 -8.20 35.94 -16.57
C LEU A 711 -7.80 37.31 -17.13
N SER A 712 -6.70 37.88 -16.63
CA SER A 712 -6.21 39.20 -17.05
C SER A 712 -5.77 39.26 -18.52
N SER A 713 -5.20 38.17 -19.03
CA SER A 713 -4.66 38.08 -20.39
C SER A 713 -5.69 37.62 -21.43
N SER A 714 -6.79 37.00 -20.99
CA SER A 714 -7.83 36.46 -21.87
C SER A 714 -8.67 37.50 -22.61
N GLY A 715 -8.63 38.79 -22.22
CA GLY A 715 -9.33 39.86 -22.93
C GLY A 715 -10.85 39.70 -23.03
N GLY A 716 -11.47 39.00 -22.06
CA GLY A 716 -12.91 38.68 -22.06
C GLY A 716 -13.28 37.41 -22.84
N ALA A 717 -12.28 36.71 -23.41
CA ALA A 717 -12.47 35.47 -24.13
C ALA A 717 -12.99 34.32 -23.26
N LEU A 718 -13.03 34.46 -21.93
CA LEU A 718 -13.58 33.43 -21.04
C LEU A 718 -15.09 33.55 -20.84
N SER A 719 -15.73 34.64 -21.30
CA SER A 719 -17.17 34.82 -21.10
C SER A 719 -18.04 33.90 -21.98
N GLY A 720 -19.18 33.48 -21.42
CA GLY A 720 -20.19 32.71 -22.13
C GLY A 720 -19.78 31.26 -22.36
N VAL A 721 -19.14 30.65 -21.36
CA VAL A 721 -18.81 29.22 -21.34
C VAL A 721 -19.98 28.44 -20.76
N ASP A 722 -20.32 27.28 -21.32
CA ASP A 722 -21.43 26.44 -20.82
C ASP A 722 -20.95 25.51 -19.70
N VAL A 723 -19.76 24.93 -19.87
CA VAL A 723 -19.16 23.94 -18.96
C VAL A 723 -17.75 24.36 -18.57
N VAL A 724 -17.43 24.30 -17.27
CA VAL A 724 -16.06 24.46 -16.77
C VAL A 724 -15.60 23.16 -16.12
N LYS A 725 -14.42 22.64 -16.49
CA LYS A 725 -13.71 21.66 -15.67
C LYS A 725 -12.99 22.44 -14.56
N VAL A 726 -13.39 22.19 -13.32
CA VAL A 726 -12.86 22.86 -12.14
C VAL A 726 -11.41 22.44 -11.95
N SER A 727 -10.52 23.41 -11.71
CA SER A 727 -9.08 23.11 -11.64
C SER A 727 -8.72 22.17 -10.49
N HIS A 728 -7.68 21.35 -10.68
CA HIS A 728 -6.96 20.65 -9.60
C HIS A 728 -7.89 19.84 -8.68
N HIS A 729 -8.78 19.06 -9.30
CA HIS A 729 -9.76 18.19 -8.63
C HIS A 729 -10.66 18.93 -7.62
N GLY A 730 -10.77 20.26 -7.73
CA GLY A 730 -11.45 21.11 -6.75
C GLY A 730 -10.59 21.42 -5.51
N SER A 731 -9.29 21.65 -5.67
CA SER A 731 -8.42 22.15 -4.60
C SER A 731 -8.87 23.52 -4.07
N ALA A 732 -8.35 23.96 -2.92
CA ALA A 732 -8.67 25.31 -2.41
C ALA A 732 -7.97 26.43 -3.19
N ASP A 733 -7.04 26.08 -4.08
CA ASP A 733 -6.18 26.99 -4.83
C ASP A 733 -6.87 27.44 -6.13
N GLN A 734 -7.94 28.24 -5.98
CA GLN A 734 -8.90 28.59 -7.03
C GLN A 734 -9.16 30.10 -7.06
N HIS A 735 -9.27 30.68 -8.24
CA HIS A 735 -9.54 32.09 -8.40
C HIS A 735 -11.02 32.34 -8.71
N ALA A 736 -11.80 32.78 -7.72
CA ALA A 736 -13.24 33.03 -7.84
C ALA A 736 -13.62 33.93 -9.04
N GLY A 737 -12.82 34.97 -9.31
CA GLY A 737 -13.05 35.88 -10.44
C GLY A 737 -12.99 35.20 -11.81
N LEU A 738 -12.27 34.06 -11.94
CA LEU A 738 -12.20 33.28 -13.17
C LEU A 738 -13.54 32.58 -13.43
N TYR A 739 -14.09 31.91 -12.42
CA TYR A 739 -15.39 31.25 -12.47
C TYR A 739 -16.53 32.26 -12.68
N ALA A 740 -16.47 33.40 -12.00
CA ALA A 740 -17.43 34.50 -12.19
C ALA A 740 -17.36 35.15 -13.58
N ALA A 741 -16.20 35.15 -14.24
CA ALA A 741 -16.04 35.61 -15.61
C ALA A 741 -16.50 34.57 -16.63
N ALA A 742 -16.25 33.29 -16.36
CA ALA A 742 -16.70 32.18 -17.18
C ALA A 742 -18.23 32.08 -17.21
N ARG A 743 -18.87 32.21 -16.03
CA ARG A 743 -20.32 32.01 -15.80
C ARG A 743 -20.83 30.70 -16.39
N ALA A 744 -20.09 29.62 -16.13
CA ALA A 744 -20.49 28.30 -16.56
C ALA A 744 -21.83 27.90 -15.94
N SER A 745 -22.63 27.14 -16.69
CA SER A 745 -23.87 26.55 -16.18
C SER A 745 -23.61 25.23 -15.45
N VAL A 746 -22.50 24.55 -15.79
CA VAL A 746 -22.09 23.28 -15.19
C VAL A 746 -20.63 23.32 -14.79
N GLY A 747 -20.32 22.88 -13.56
CA GLY A 747 -18.96 22.66 -13.06
C GLY A 747 -18.66 21.16 -12.95
N LEU A 748 -17.66 20.68 -13.68
CA LEU A 748 -17.21 19.29 -13.64
C LEU A 748 -16.01 19.15 -12.70
N VAL A 749 -16.08 18.21 -11.76
CA VAL A 749 -15.00 17.93 -10.80
C VAL A 749 -14.64 16.44 -10.90
N GLY A 750 -13.51 16.14 -11.52
CA GLY A 750 -12.90 14.81 -11.48
C GLY A 750 -12.20 14.59 -10.14
N VAL A 751 -12.64 13.61 -9.37
CA VAL A 751 -12.11 13.24 -8.04
C VAL A 751 -12.62 11.87 -7.62
N GLY A 752 -11.79 11.07 -6.93
CA GLY A 752 -12.14 9.71 -6.57
C GLY A 752 -12.78 9.59 -5.18
N ALA A 753 -13.64 8.58 -4.99
CA ALA A 753 -14.32 8.33 -3.71
C ALA A 753 -13.39 8.06 -2.52
N ASP A 754 -12.21 7.49 -2.77
CA ASP A 754 -11.19 7.19 -1.76
C ASP A 754 -10.13 8.29 -1.64
N ASN A 755 -10.47 9.55 -1.98
CA ASN A 755 -9.50 10.65 -2.00
C ASN A 755 -8.90 10.95 -0.62
N SER A 756 -7.58 10.83 -0.51
CA SER A 756 -6.81 11.12 0.71
C SER A 756 -6.28 12.56 0.79
N TYR A 757 -6.29 13.32 -0.30
CA TYR A 757 -5.85 14.73 -0.40
C TYR A 757 -6.88 15.72 0.17
N GLY A 758 -8.11 15.25 0.40
CA GLY A 758 -9.20 16.07 0.92
C GLY A 758 -9.81 17.01 -0.13
N HIS A 759 -9.73 16.65 -1.41
CA HIS A 759 -10.46 17.29 -2.50
C HIS A 759 -11.79 16.57 -2.76
N PRO A 760 -12.79 17.25 -3.33
CA PRO A 760 -12.84 18.69 -3.53
C PRO A 760 -13.06 19.42 -2.21
N ARG A 761 -12.46 20.59 -2.10
CA ARG A 761 -12.59 21.50 -0.96
C ARG A 761 -13.91 22.22 -1.04
N ARG A 762 -14.53 22.46 0.13
CA ARG A 762 -15.83 23.11 0.20
C ARG A 762 -15.78 24.52 -0.36
N GLU A 763 -14.69 25.22 -0.12
CA GLU A 763 -14.43 26.56 -0.63
C GLU A 763 -14.46 26.61 -2.16
N ALA A 764 -13.91 25.60 -2.85
CA ALA A 764 -13.94 25.52 -4.30
C ALA A 764 -15.34 25.24 -4.86
N LEU A 765 -16.08 24.36 -4.19
CA LEU A 765 -17.47 24.05 -4.56
C LEU A 765 -18.35 25.30 -4.40
N ASP A 766 -18.25 25.98 -3.25
CA ASP A 766 -19.00 27.19 -2.94
C ASP A 766 -18.68 28.29 -4.00
N MET A 767 -17.41 28.46 -4.40
CA MET A 767 -17.03 29.42 -5.47
C MET A 767 -17.70 29.11 -6.83
N VAL A 768 -17.75 27.84 -7.22
CA VAL A 768 -18.32 27.42 -8.50
C VAL A 768 -19.85 27.54 -8.48
N GLU A 769 -20.48 27.18 -7.36
CA GLU A 769 -21.93 27.31 -7.15
C GLU A 769 -22.38 28.78 -7.07
N GLU A 770 -21.62 29.63 -6.38
CA GLU A 770 -21.88 31.08 -6.30
C GLU A 770 -21.73 31.78 -7.66
N ALA A 771 -20.87 31.26 -8.55
CA ALA A 771 -20.77 31.70 -9.94
C ALA A 771 -21.97 31.28 -10.81
N GLY A 772 -22.87 30.45 -10.26
CA GLY A 772 -24.14 30.04 -10.88
C GLY A 772 -24.10 28.65 -11.54
N ALA A 773 -23.04 27.87 -11.35
CA ALA A 773 -22.90 26.55 -11.97
C ALA A 773 -23.50 25.43 -11.10
N GLU A 774 -24.15 24.45 -11.73
CA GLU A 774 -24.47 23.18 -11.08
C GLU A 774 -23.23 22.29 -11.04
N VAL A 775 -22.75 21.96 -9.84
CA VAL A 775 -21.54 21.14 -9.66
C VAL A 775 -21.87 19.65 -9.76
N THR A 776 -21.03 18.91 -10.47
CA THR A 776 -21.11 17.45 -10.62
C THR A 776 -19.75 16.85 -10.30
N ARG A 777 -19.73 15.78 -9.51
CA ARG A 777 -18.49 15.21 -8.97
C ARG A 777 -18.44 13.70 -9.16
N THR A 778 -17.34 13.18 -9.67
CA THR A 778 -17.21 11.75 -9.98
C THR A 778 -17.24 10.85 -8.74
N ASP A 779 -16.78 11.34 -7.59
CA ASP A 779 -16.79 10.59 -6.33
C ASP A 779 -18.21 10.26 -5.82
N LEU A 780 -19.21 11.05 -6.22
CA LEU A 780 -20.61 10.84 -5.86
C LEU A 780 -21.45 10.33 -7.02
N ASP A 781 -21.22 10.90 -8.21
CA ASP A 781 -22.07 10.71 -9.38
C ASP A 781 -21.54 9.63 -10.34
N GLY A 782 -20.32 9.12 -10.13
CA GLY A 782 -19.60 8.31 -11.10
C GLY A 782 -19.34 9.11 -12.38
N ASP A 783 -19.35 8.47 -13.55
CA ASP A 783 -19.25 9.23 -14.80
C ASP A 783 -20.42 10.19 -14.95
N ALA A 784 -20.12 11.38 -15.46
CA ALA A 784 -21.10 12.40 -15.75
C ALA A 784 -21.01 12.86 -17.20
N ALA A 785 -22.14 13.19 -17.81
CA ALA A 785 -22.20 13.67 -19.17
C ALA A 785 -23.14 14.87 -19.31
N VAL A 786 -22.71 15.85 -20.09
CA VAL A 786 -23.47 17.03 -20.45
C VAL A 786 -24.04 16.85 -21.85
N VAL A 787 -25.34 17.07 -21.97
CA VAL A 787 -26.15 16.84 -23.16
C VAL A 787 -26.93 18.11 -23.49
N VAL A 788 -27.08 18.41 -24.78
CA VAL A 788 -27.95 19.49 -25.25
C VAL A 788 -29.35 18.92 -25.48
N ASP A 789 -30.38 19.55 -24.91
CA ASP A 789 -31.76 19.15 -25.14
C ASP A 789 -32.34 19.69 -26.46
N ASP A 790 -33.50 19.17 -26.87
CA ASP A 790 -34.19 19.56 -28.12
C ASP A 790 -34.61 21.05 -28.16
N SER A 791 -34.61 21.73 -27.00
CA SER A 791 -34.89 23.17 -26.87
C SER A 791 -33.63 24.04 -26.79
N GLY A 792 -32.43 23.44 -26.85
CA GLY A 792 -31.14 24.12 -26.73
C GLY A 792 -30.68 24.38 -25.28
N GLY A 793 -31.32 23.78 -24.29
CA GLY A 793 -30.92 23.78 -22.88
C GLY A 793 -29.89 22.70 -22.54
N VAL A 794 -29.21 22.85 -21.40
CA VAL A 794 -28.18 21.93 -20.91
C VAL A 794 -28.79 20.92 -19.94
N ARG A 795 -28.52 19.63 -20.14
CA ARG A 795 -28.96 18.52 -19.27
C ARG A 795 -27.76 17.70 -18.81
N LEU A 796 -27.77 17.33 -17.53
CA LEU A 796 -26.78 16.45 -16.91
C LEU A 796 -27.29 15.01 -16.82
N TRP A 797 -26.46 14.08 -17.25
CA TRP A 797 -26.58 12.64 -16.98
C TRP A 797 -25.50 12.23 -15.99
N ARG A 798 -25.88 11.39 -15.02
CA ARG A 798 -25.01 10.91 -13.94
C ARG A 798 -25.18 9.40 -13.82
N ARG A 799 -24.08 8.65 -13.69
CA ARG A 799 -24.12 7.19 -13.56
C ARG A 799 -24.77 6.76 -12.24
N HIS A 800 -24.45 7.46 -11.16
CA HIS A 800 -24.99 7.22 -9.82
C HIS A 800 -25.91 8.38 -9.44
N ALA A 801 -27.22 8.19 -9.60
CA ALA A 801 -28.19 9.19 -9.13
C ALA A 801 -28.27 9.14 -7.59
N VAL A 802 -27.72 10.15 -6.91
CA VAL A 802 -27.94 10.33 -5.48
C VAL A 802 -29.40 10.71 -5.24
N ALA A 803 -30.15 9.87 -4.53
CA ALA A 803 -31.51 10.18 -4.09
C ALA A 803 -31.46 11.29 -3.02
N GLY A 804 -31.41 12.56 -3.40
CA GLY A 804 -31.31 13.63 -2.39
C GLY A 804 -31.37 15.10 -2.81
N HIS A 805 -31.28 15.47 -4.09
CA HIS A 805 -31.34 16.89 -4.50
C HIS A 805 -32.29 17.08 -5.69
N ALA A 806 -33.58 17.28 -5.41
CA ALA A 806 -34.46 17.95 -6.35
C ALA A 806 -34.39 19.46 -6.05
N PRO A 807 -34.30 20.35 -7.07
CA PRO A 807 -34.38 21.78 -6.85
C PRO A 807 -35.75 22.11 -6.25
N SER A 808 -35.78 23.00 -5.26
CA SER A 808 -37.02 23.51 -4.69
C SER A 808 -37.84 24.23 -5.77
N ALA A 809 -38.78 23.52 -6.39
CA ALA A 809 -39.83 24.13 -7.19
C ALA A 809 -40.74 24.93 -6.25
N ASP A 810 -40.73 26.24 -6.44
CA ASP A 810 -41.61 27.21 -5.79
C ASP A 810 -43.10 26.83 -6.00
N PRO A 811 -43.88 26.49 -4.96
CA PRO A 811 -45.28 26.14 -5.12
C PRO A 811 -46.22 27.36 -5.07
N SER A 812 -45.73 28.60 -5.22
CA SER A 812 -46.57 29.80 -5.09
C SER A 812 -47.31 30.27 -6.35
N ALA A 813 -47.27 29.53 -7.47
CA ALA A 813 -48.01 29.87 -8.69
C ALA A 813 -49.01 28.79 -9.14
N ALA A 814 -49.98 28.47 -8.28
CA ALA A 814 -51.23 27.82 -8.71
C ALA A 814 -52.41 28.34 -7.85
N GLY A 815 -53.33 29.03 -8.49
CA GLY A 815 -54.42 29.76 -7.85
C GLY A 815 -55.54 28.90 -7.27
N ALA A 816 -56.22 29.52 -6.30
CA ALA A 816 -57.65 29.47 -6.03
C ALA A 816 -58.34 28.12 -5.87
N ALA A 817 -58.70 27.78 -4.62
CA ALA A 817 -60.12 27.61 -4.21
C ALA A 817 -60.22 27.03 -2.78
N GLY A 818 -60.78 27.84 -1.86
CA GLY A 818 -61.52 27.42 -0.66
C GLY A 818 -60.76 26.63 0.42
N SER A 819 -61.15 26.59 1.69
CA SER A 819 -62.18 27.26 2.46
C SER A 819 -62.00 26.71 3.89
N TRP A 820 -62.12 27.58 4.90
CA TRP A 820 -62.46 27.29 6.32
C TRP A 820 -61.31 27.13 7.33
N ALA A 821 -61.15 28.19 8.14
CA ALA A 821 -60.79 28.16 9.56
C ALA A 821 -62.03 27.74 10.40
N PRO A 822 -62.02 27.54 11.75
CA PRO A 822 -61.42 28.48 12.72
C PRO A 822 -60.88 27.92 14.09
N ALA A 823 -60.17 28.83 14.79
CA ALA A 823 -60.13 29.08 16.25
C ALA A 823 -59.57 27.99 17.19
N ALA A 824 -58.93 28.24 18.33
CA ALA A 824 -58.61 29.39 19.20
C ALA A 824 -57.31 28.98 19.97
N SER A 825 -56.50 29.78 20.65
CA SER A 825 -56.65 30.91 21.58
C SER A 825 -55.21 31.42 21.80
N GLY A 826 -54.88 32.71 21.83
CA GLY A 826 -55.42 33.75 22.71
C GLY A 826 -54.24 34.43 23.44
N GLU A 827 -53.94 35.67 23.03
CA GLU A 827 -53.45 36.84 23.81
C GLU A 827 -52.16 36.78 24.67
N ALA A 828 -51.37 37.85 24.88
CA ALA A 828 -51.38 39.24 24.40
C ALA A 828 -49.99 39.92 24.59
N VAL A 829 -49.59 40.68 23.57
CA VAL A 829 -49.03 42.05 23.49
C VAL A 829 -48.44 42.73 24.77
N THR A 830 -47.19 43.23 24.70
CA THR A 830 -46.89 44.69 24.68
C THR A 830 -45.39 45.02 24.51
N LEU A 831 -45.17 46.08 23.72
CA LEU A 831 -43.92 46.74 23.35
C LEU A 831 -43.42 47.70 24.44
N GLY A 832 -42.10 47.89 24.56
CA GLY A 832 -41.54 48.96 25.40
C GLY A 832 -40.01 49.10 25.42
N ALA A 833 -39.50 49.95 24.52
CA ALA A 833 -38.22 50.66 24.46
C ALA A 833 -37.17 50.55 25.60
N GLY A 834 -35.90 50.32 25.20
CA GLY A 834 -34.71 50.62 26.01
C GLY A 834 -33.43 50.70 25.16
N ARG A 835 -32.81 51.88 25.10
CA ARG A 835 -31.55 52.20 24.38
C ARG A 835 -30.36 51.29 24.75
N PRO A 836 -29.37 51.09 23.86
CA PRO A 836 -28.17 50.29 24.16
C PRO A 836 -27.14 51.06 25.00
N ARG A 837 -26.58 50.40 26.03
CA ARG A 837 -25.46 50.86 26.84
C ARG A 837 -24.15 50.19 26.38
N ARG A 838 -23.12 51.01 26.13
CA ARG A 838 -21.73 50.62 25.83
C ARG A 838 -21.09 49.77 26.95
N PRO A 839 -20.18 48.82 26.65
CA PRO A 839 -19.21 48.32 27.61
C PRO A 839 -17.87 49.07 27.54
N ARG A 840 -17.24 49.27 28.71
CA ARG A 840 -15.87 49.80 28.91
C ARG A 840 -14.90 48.64 29.22
N PRO A 841 -13.59 48.78 28.93
CA PRO A 841 -12.60 47.72 29.05
C PRO A 841 -12.05 47.57 30.48
N ARG A 842 -11.60 46.37 30.84
CA ARG A 842 -10.91 46.07 32.12
C ARG A 842 -9.44 45.74 31.89
N ARG A 843 -8.64 46.30 32.81
CA ARG A 843 -7.18 46.37 32.93
C ARG A 843 -6.49 45.00 33.05
N THR A 844 -5.37 44.84 32.37
CA THR A 844 -4.29 43.91 32.73
C THR A 844 -3.21 44.63 33.56
N VAL A 845 -2.63 43.89 34.50
CA VAL A 845 -1.64 44.33 35.49
C VAL A 845 -0.24 43.97 34.98
N ALA A 846 0.68 44.94 35.02
CA ALA A 846 2.09 44.76 34.70
C ALA A 846 2.89 44.34 35.95
N ALA A 847 3.90 43.48 35.76
CA ALA A 847 4.97 43.22 36.72
C ALA A 847 6.34 43.38 36.02
N ARG A 848 7.16 44.29 36.55
CA ARG A 848 8.56 44.55 36.17
C ARG A 848 9.49 43.79 37.11
N THR A 849 10.54 43.16 36.58
CA THR A 849 11.85 43.01 37.25
C THR A 849 12.98 42.94 36.21
N THR A 850 14.18 43.34 36.64
CA THR A 850 15.20 44.08 35.88
C THR A 850 16.56 43.38 35.77
N GLY A 851 17.34 43.70 34.72
CA GLY A 851 18.81 43.54 34.62
C GLY A 851 19.25 42.50 33.58
N LYS A 852 20.25 42.68 32.70
CA LYS A 852 21.37 43.63 32.61
C LYS A 852 21.75 43.83 31.12
N THR A 853 22.08 45.05 30.77
CA THR A 853 22.23 45.60 29.41
C THR A 853 23.55 45.25 28.72
N THR A 854 23.49 44.48 27.64
CA THR A 854 24.27 44.79 26.43
C THR A 854 23.50 45.85 25.65
N LYS A 855 24.17 46.79 24.98
CA LYS A 855 23.52 47.85 24.18
C LYS A 855 22.64 47.21 23.09
N LYS A 856 21.37 46.92 23.41
CA LYS A 856 20.34 46.50 22.46
C LYS A 856 19.77 47.77 21.83
N ALA A 857 19.71 47.80 20.51
CA ALA A 857 18.85 48.73 19.80
C ALA A 857 17.46 48.67 20.43
N SER A 858 16.86 49.83 20.72
CA SER A 858 15.50 49.91 21.26
C SER A 858 14.53 49.26 20.28
N VAL A 859 13.92 48.13 20.66
CA VAL A 859 12.84 47.52 19.89
C VAL A 859 11.63 48.44 20.03
N ALA A 860 11.20 49.05 18.93
CA ALA A 860 10.09 50.00 18.86
C ALA A 860 8.76 49.33 18.50
N VAL A 861 8.80 48.12 17.90
CA VAL A 861 7.62 47.30 17.56
C VAL A 861 7.07 46.53 18.77
N ASP A 862 5.74 46.43 18.86
CA ASP A 862 5.05 45.64 19.90
C ASP A 862 5.40 44.14 19.79
N GLN A 863 5.97 43.59 20.87
CA GLN A 863 6.22 42.15 21.00
C GLN A 863 5.07 41.47 21.73
N VAL A 864 4.41 40.51 21.08
CA VAL A 864 3.26 39.78 21.62
C VAL A 864 3.56 38.28 21.73
N PRO A 865 2.94 37.57 22.69
CA PRO A 865 3.02 36.12 22.73
C PRO A 865 2.19 35.49 21.59
N TRP A 866 2.51 34.25 21.21
CA TRP A 866 1.92 33.53 20.08
C TRP A 866 0.38 33.53 20.05
N HIS A 867 -0.27 33.38 21.21
CA HIS A 867 -1.74 33.32 21.33
C HIS A 867 -2.42 34.69 21.23
N ALA A 868 -1.65 35.78 21.25
CA ALA A 868 -2.11 37.15 21.12
C ALA A 868 -1.69 37.79 19.79
N ILE A 869 -1.36 36.96 18.79
CA ILE A 869 -1.15 37.42 17.43
C ILE A 869 -2.39 38.15 16.92
N ARG A 870 -2.15 39.26 16.24
CA ARG A 870 -3.18 40.14 15.69
C ARG A 870 -2.74 40.67 14.32
N PRO A 871 -3.69 41.01 13.44
CA PRO A 871 -3.41 41.64 12.16
C PRO A 871 -2.53 42.89 12.28
N ALA A 872 -1.47 42.98 11.47
CA ALA A 872 -0.64 44.16 11.26
C ALA A 872 0.01 44.08 9.87
N PRO A 873 0.33 45.22 9.21
CA PRO A 873 0.90 45.23 7.86
C PRO A 873 2.15 44.36 7.71
N VAL A 874 2.94 44.23 8.78
CA VAL A 874 4.05 43.30 8.87
C VAL A 874 3.97 42.53 10.17
N VAL A 875 4.03 41.20 10.12
CA VAL A 875 4.05 40.34 11.31
C VAL A 875 5.31 39.50 11.30
N LEU A 876 6.25 39.81 12.18
CA LEU A 876 7.46 39.03 12.33
C LEU A 876 7.22 37.89 13.32
N VAL A 877 7.19 36.64 12.85
CA VAL A 877 7.08 35.46 13.70
C VAL A 877 8.48 34.92 13.98
N SER A 878 9.04 35.26 15.14
CA SER A 878 10.44 34.99 15.46
C SER A 878 10.60 33.95 16.57
N GLY A 879 11.64 33.13 16.47
CA GLY A 879 12.05 32.20 17.53
C GLY A 879 12.04 30.74 17.10
N PRO A 880 12.73 29.85 17.81
CA PRO A 880 13.01 28.49 17.34
C PRO A 880 11.83 27.52 17.47
N GLU A 881 10.78 27.87 18.22
CA GLU A 881 9.65 26.95 18.45
C GLU A 881 8.70 26.94 17.24
N GLN A 882 8.90 25.95 16.36
CA GLN A 882 8.16 25.84 15.10
C GLN A 882 6.67 25.60 15.32
N PHE A 883 6.30 24.76 16.29
CA PHE A 883 4.90 24.45 16.56
C PHE A 883 4.09 25.69 16.97
N LEU A 884 4.64 26.52 17.88
CA LEU A 884 3.96 27.76 18.28
C LEU A 884 3.88 28.77 17.15
N ALA A 885 4.89 28.81 16.28
CA ALA A 885 4.91 29.70 15.14
C ALA A 885 3.85 29.32 14.10
N GLU A 886 3.77 28.05 13.70
CA GLU A 886 2.74 27.55 12.79
C GLU A 886 1.35 27.78 13.35
N ARG A 887 1.17 27.54 14.66
CA ARG A 887 -0.10 27.79 15.34
C ARG A 887 -0.48 29.27 15.38
N ALA A 888 0.48 30.16 15.62
CA ALA A 888 0.25 31.60 15.59
C ALA A 888 -0.14 32.05 14.17
N VAL A 889 0.61 31.63 13.14
CA VAL A 889 0.31 31.96 11.74
C VAL A 889 -1.08 31.46 11.33
N ARG A 890 -1.44 30.24 11.73
CA ARG A 890 -2.78 29.69 11.51
C ARG A 890 -3.84 30.54 12.21
N GLN A 891 -3.62 30.92 13.47
CA GLN A 891 -4.55 31.77 14.22
C GLN A 891 -4.70 33.17 13.61
N LEU A 892 -3.63 33.74 13.05
CA LEU A 892 -3.69 35.01 12.33
C LEU A 892 -4.48 34.88 11.03
N ARG A 893 -4.22 33.83 10.24
CA ARG A 893 -4.98 33.55 9.03
C ARG A 893 -6.46 33.38 9.36
N ASP A 894 -6.79 32.56 10.36
CA ASP A 894 -8.19 32.31 10.73
C ASP A 894 -8.89 33.60 11.24
N GLN A 895 -8.15 34.53 11.88
CA GLN A 895 -8.67 35.86 12.22
C GLN A 895 -8.91 36.72 10.98
N LEU A 896 -7.95 36.76 10.06
CA LEU A 896 -8.05 37.55 8.83
C LEU A 896 -9.16 37.03 7.91
N VAL A 897 -9.32 35.71 7.79
CA VAL A 897 -10.43 35.08 7.05
C VAL A 897 -11.78 35.37 7.72
N ALA A 898 -11.82 35.46 9.06
CA ALA A 898 -13.03 35.84 9.78
C ALA A 898 -13.35 37.35 9.67
N GLU A 899 -12.34 38.20 9.45
CA GLU A 899 -12.52 39.64 9.17
C GLU A 899 -12.95 39.88 7.72
N ASP A 900 -12.31 39.18 6.79
CA ASP A 900 -12.59 39.23 5.36
C ASP A 900 -12.39 37.85 4.72
N SER A 901 -13.50 37.25 4.30
CA SER A 901 -13.49 35.91 3.68
C SER A 901 -12.83 35.88 2.31
N SER A 902 -12.53 37.05 1.70
CA SER A 902 -11.82 37.17 0.43
C SER A 902 -10.29 37.25 0.58
N LEU A 903 -9.75 37.04 1.79
CA LEU A 903 -8.30 37.07 2.07
C LEU A 903 -7.52 36.11 1.16
N GLU A 904 -6.72 36.67 0.26
CA GLU A 904 -5.78 35.88 -0.57
C GLU A 904 -4.53 35.53 0.26
N VAL A 905 -4.13 34.26 0.28
CA VAL A 905 -2.97 33.80 1.05
C VAL A 905 -1.88 33.31 0.09
N HIS A 906 -0.70 33.92 0.14
CA HIS A 906 0.43 33.54 -0.70
C HIS A 906 1.61 33.09 0.14
N ASP A 907 2.21 31.96 -0.21
CA ASP A 907 3.38 31.41 0.47
C ASP A 907 4.66 31.68 -0.32
N LEU A 908 5.72 32.07 0.38
CA LEU A 908 7.02 32.37 -0.20
C LEU A 908 8.13 31.67 0.58
N GLU A 909 9.06 31.04 -0.12
CA GLU A 909 10.27 30.49 0.47
C GLU A 909 11.44 31.45 0.30
N ALA A 910 12.03 31.90 1.41
CA ALA A 910 13.09 32.89 1.33
C ALA A 910 14.41 32.35 0.76
N ASP A 911 14.65 31.03 0.79
CA ASP A 911 15.91 30.38 0.37
C ASP A 911 16.03 30.17 -1.15
N HIS A 912 14.90 30.02 -1.86
CA HIS A 912 14.83 29.94 -3.32
C HIS A 912 14.20 31.16 -4.01
N TYR A 913 13.89 32.21 -3.23
CA TYR A 913 13.23 33.44 -3.67
C TYR A 913 13.84 34.08 -4.94
N GLN A 914 12.98 34.39 -5.91
CA GLN A 914 13.35 35.06 -7.16
C GLN A 914 13.13 36.59 -7.09
N PRO A 915 14.00 37.41 -7.68
CA PRO A 915 13.83 38.87 -7.67
C PRO A 915 12.49 39.31 -8.28
N GLY A 916 11.78 40.23 -7.60
CA GLY A 916 10.51 40.83 -8.05
C GLY A 916 9.25 40.15 -7.52
N GLU A 917 9.37 38.98 -6.91
CA GLU A 917 8.24 38.13 -6.49
C GLU A 917 7.41 38.76 -5.35
N LEU A 918 8.07 39.30 -4.30
CA LEU A 918 7.42 39.98 -3.19
C LEU A 918 6.66 41.23 -3.63
N ILE A 919 7.23 42.04 -4.54
CA ILE A 919 6.59 43.28 -5.03
C ILE A 919 5.39 42.93 -5.91
N THR A 920 5.49 41.86 -6.69
CA THR A 920 4.39 41.38 -7.54
C THR A 920 3.23 40.91 -6.68
N LEU A 921 3.50 40.09 -5.67
CA LEU A 921 2.47 39.56 -4.77
C LEU A 921 1.91 40.60 -3.81
N ALA A 922 2.71 41.58 -3.39
CA ALA A 922 2.25 42.70 -2.57
C ALA A 922 1.62 43.84 -3.39
N SER A 923 1.46 43.68 -4.71
CA SER A 923 0.83 44.72 -5.51
C SER A 923 -0.66 44.84 -5.16
N PRO A 924 -1.21 46.07 -5.07
CA PRO A 924 -2.62 46.27 -4.70
C PRO A 924 -3.56 45.52 -5.64
N SER A 925 -4.53 44.78 -5.08
CA SER A 925 -5.59 44.13 -5.88
C SER A 925 -6.45 45.19 -6.57
N LEU A 926 -6.92 44.90 -7.79
CA LEU A 926 -7.88 45.72 -8.53
C LEU A 926 -9.24 45.79 -7.82
N PHE A 927 -9.52 44.84 -6.92
CA PHE A 927 -10.74 44.73 -6.10
C PHE A 927 -10.51 45.07 -4.62
N ALA A 928 -9.32 45.51 -4.25
CA ALA A 928 -8.93 45.86 -2.86
C ALA A 928 -9.09 44.71 -1.84
N GLU A 929 -8.96 43.46 -2.29
CA GLU A 929 -8.94 42.30 -1.39
C GLU A 929 -7.67 42.30 -0.52
N PRO A 930 -7.80 41.96 0.77
CA PRO A 930 -6.65 41.89 1.65
C PRO A 930 -5.78 40.68 1.31
N ARG A 931 -4.46 40.84 1.39
CA ARG A 931 -3.48 39.79 1.06
C ARG A 931 -2.70 39.37 2.31
N LEU A 932 -2.51 38.08 2.51
CA LEU A 932 -1.63 37.52 3.52
C LEU A 932 -0.42 36.86 2.85
N LEU A 933 0.73 37.52 2.87
CA LEU A 933 1.98 36.97 2.35
C LEU A 933 2.74 36.26 3.47
N ARG A 934 2.84 34.94 3.43
CA ARG A 934 3.57 34.13 4.43
C ARG A 934 4.93 33.73 3.88
N VAL A 935 5.99 34.33 4.40
CA VAL A 935 7.36 33.97 4.04
C VAL A 935 7.94 33.03 5.08
N VAL A 936 8.38 31.86 4.64
CA VAL A 936 9.07 30.85 5.47
C VAL A 936 10.58 30.85 5.22
N SER A 937 11.33 30.20 6.12
CA SER A 937 12.79 30.02 6.00
C SER A 937 13.60 31.33 5.88
N VAL A 938 13.14 32.43 6.49
CA VAL A 938 13.81 33.75 6.37
C VAL A 938 15.26 33.72 6.91
N GLU A 939 15.59 32.80 7.80
CA GLU A 939 16.96 32.56 8.25
C GLU A 939 17.89 31.98 7.18
N LYS A 940 17.37 31.46 6.06
CA LYS A 940 18.14 30.98 4.91
C LYS A 940 18.05 31.91 3.70
N CYS A 941 17.55 33.14 3.90
CA CYS A 941 17.16 33.99 2.78
C CYS A 941 18.26 34.30 1.75
N THR A 942 17.87 34.41 0.48
CA THR A 942 18.73 34.93 -0.60
C THR A 942 19.05 36.42 -0.40
N ASP A 943 20.11 36.92 -1.05
CA ASP A 943 20.44 38.35 -1.01
C ASP A 943 19.38 39.20 -1.74
N ALA A 944 18.75 38.63 -2.77
CA ALA A 944 17.65 39.26 -3.50
C ALA A 944 16.44 39.48 -2.58
N PHE A 945 16.00 38.43 -1.87
CA PHE A 945 14.92 38.51 -0.89
C PHE A 945 15.20 39.58 0.17
N LEU A 946 16.40 39.54 0.76
CA LEU A 946 16.78 40.48 1.80
C LEU A 946 16.74 41.94 1.32
N THR A 947 17.22 42.19 0.10
CA THR A 947 17.26 43.54 -0.48
C THR A 947 15.87 44.06 -0.81
N GLU A 948 15.00 43.24 -1.39
CA GLU A 948 13.65 43.65 -1.77
C GLU A 948 12.72 43.79 -0.57
N THR A 949 12.79 42.87 0.38
CA THR A 949 11.97 42.96 1.60
C THR A 949 12.35 44.20 2.42
N LEU A 950 13.64 44.53 2.52
CA LEU A 950 14.07 45.78 3.17
C LEU A 950 13.50 47.02 2.48
N ARG A 951 13.41 47.02 1.14
CA ARG A 951 12.79 48.10 0.36
C ARG A 951 11.28 48.15 0.59
N TYR A 952 10.62 46.99 0.62
CA TYR A 952 9.19 46.88 0.87
C TYR A 952 8.79 47.43 2.24
N LEU A 953 9.57 47.19 3.29
CA LEU A 953 9.30 47.70 4.64
C LEU A 953 9.25 49.23 4.73
N GLU A 954 9.90 49.96 3.82
CA GLU A 954 9.85 51.43 3.80
C GLU A 954 8.46 51.96 3.42
N SER A 955 7.70 51.18 2.62
CA SER A 955 6.35 51.50 2.18
C SER A 955 5.56 50.22 1.94
N PRO A 956 5.10 49.53 3.00
CA PRO A 956 4.26 48.34 2.87
C PRO A 956 3.00 48.68 2.08
N ALA A 957 2.54 47.75 1.24
CA ALA A 957 1.29 47.93 0.52
C ALA A 957 0.11 47.93 1.50
N ASP A 958 -0.84 48.82 1.24
CA ASP A 958 -2.11 48.86 1.98
C ASP A 958 -2.85 47.54 1.78
N ASP A 959 -3.60 47.12 2.79
CA ASP A 959 -4.36 45.86 2.82
C ASP A 959 -3.53 44.58 2.59
N THR A 960 -2.20 44.67 2.71
CA THR A 960 -1.29 43.51 2.65
C THR A 960 -0.64 43.24 4.01
N TYR A 961 -0.83 42.03 4.51
CA TYR A 961 -0.24 41.49 5.73
C TYR A 961 0.97 40.61 5.36
N LEU A 962 2.17 41.14 5.56
CA LEU A 962 3.41 40.39 5.33
C LEU A 962 3.86 39.67 6.61
N VAL A 963 3.68 38.36 6.65
CA VAL A 963 4.15 37.49 7.74
C VAL A 963 5.54 36.95 7.40
N LEU A 964 6.52 37.23 8.25
CA LEU A 964 7.91 36.76 8.07
C LEU A 964 8.25 35.77 9.17
N ARG A 965 8.48 34.50 8.80
CA ARG A 965 8.88 33.44 9.73
C ARG A 965 10.40 33.30 9.77
N HIS A 966 10.99 33.59 10.94
CA HIS A 966 12.42 33.41 11.19
C HIS A 966 12.64 32.46 12.37
N GLY A 967 13.13 31.25 12.09
CA GLY A 967 13.39 30.21 13.08
C GLY A 967 14.60 30.50 13.99
N GLY A 968 15.47 31.43 13.58
CA GLY A 968 16.68 31.80 14.30
C GLY A 968 17.94 31.66 13.44
N GLY A 969 19.00 32.39 13.77
CA GLY A 969 20.22 32.45 12.97
C GLY A 969 20.73 33.87 12.73
N VAL A 970 21.87 33.99 12.04
CA VAL A 970 22.52 35.28 11.77
C VAL A 970 22.09 35.87 10.43
N ARG A 971 21.76 35.01 9.46
CA ARG A 971 21.27 35.42 8.14
C ARG A 971 19.84 35.95 8.26
N GLY A 972 19.53 37.01 7.51
CA GLY A 972 18.30 37.79 7.70
C GLY A 972 18.30 38.77 8.89
N LYS A 973 19.33 38.79 9.75
CA LYS A 973 19.35 39.65 10.95
C LYS A 973 19.13 41.14 10.67
N LYS A 974 19.68 41.65 9.55
CA LYS A 974 19.47 43.06 9.13
C LYS A 974 17.98 43.37 8.94
N LEU A 975 17.21 42.43 8.38
CA LEU A 975 15.77 42.57 8.19
C LEU A 975 15.02 42.60 9.52
N LEU A 976 15.35 41.68 10.44
CA LEU A 976 14.75 41.62 11.78
C LEU A 976 15.02 42.91 12.57
N ASP A 977 16.25 43.42 12.52
CA ASP A 977 16.64 44.65 13.22
C ASP A 977 15.89 45.87 12.65
N THR A 978 15.66 45.92 11.33
CA THR A 978 14.86 46.96 10.66
C THR A 978 13.39 46.92 11.08
N ILE A 979 12.76 45.73 11.09
CA ILE A 979 11.37 45.57 11.54
C ILE A 979 11.26 45.98 13.01
N ARG A 980 12.15 45.48 13.87
CA ARG A 980 12.19 45.82 15.30
C ARG A 980 12.39 47.30 15.57
N ALA A 981 13.03 48.04 14.66
CA ALA A 981 13.18 49.48 14.75
C ALA A 981 11.88 50.27 14.45
N GLY A 982 10.80 49.59 14.04
CA GLY A 982 9.49 50.22 13.75
C GLY A 982 9.20 50.37 12.26
N VAL A 983 10.11 49.98 11.38
CA VAL A 983 9.96 50.14 9.93
C VAL A 983 9.00 49.06 9.40
N GLY A 984 7.94 49.48 8.71
CA GLY A 984 6.87 48.61 8.22
C GLY A 984 5.64 48.52 9.12
N GLY A 985 5.59 49.21 10.27
CA GLY A 985 4.38 49.34 11.08
C GLY A 985 3.82 48.04 11.67
N GLY A 986 4.69 47.08 11.96
CA GLY A 986 4.32 45.70 12.29
C GLY A 986 4.22 45.33 13.78
N VAL A 987 3.97 44.04 14.04
CA VAL A 987 4.11 43.40 15.36
C VAL A 987 5.11 42.24 15.28
N GLU A 988 5.79 41.93 16.39
CA GLU A 988 6.64 40.74 16.49
C GLU A 988 5.99 39.71 17.42
N VAL A 989 5.79 38.51 16.91
CA VAL A 989 5.23 37.37 17.63
C VAL A 989 6.37 36.46 18.03
N VAL A 990 6.68 36.45 19.32
CA VAL A 990 7.84 35.71 19.83
C VAL A 990 7.44 34.29 20.17
N CYS A 991 7.81 33.36 19.30
CA CYS A 991 7.65 31.91 19.45
C CYS A 991 8.94 31.32 20.04
N ALA A 992 9.20 31.68 21.29
CA ALA A 992 10.32 31.13 22.03
C ALA A 992 10.02 29.68 22.45
N GLU A 993 11.04 28.85 22.41
CA GLU A 993 11.02 27.50 22.97
C GLU A 993 10.61 27.54 24.45
N LEU A 994 9.63 26.72 24.83
CA LEU A 994 9.14 26.66 26.20
C LEU A 994 10.09 25.80 27.05
N LYS A 995 11.12 26.43 27.62
CA LYS A 995 12.20 25.70 28.31
C LYS A 995 11.87 25.31 29.74
N LYS A 996 10.88 25.95 30.37
CA LYS A 996 10.50 25.67 31.76
C LYS A 996 9.23 24.83 31.81
N ASP A 997 9.21 23.84 32.68
CA ASP A 997 8.05 22.99 32.93
C ASP A 997 6.82 23.81 33.35
N THR A 998 7.00 24.94 34.04
CA THR A 998 5.92 25.86 34.39
C THR A 998 5.26 26.48 33.15
N GLU A 999 6.04 26.80 32.12
CA GLU A 999 5.53 27.39 30.87
C GLU A 999 4.78 26.34 30.05
N LYS A 1000 5.27 25.08 30.03
CA LYS A 1000 4.57 23.93 29.43
C LYS A 1000 3.30 23.55 30.17
N HIS A 1001 3.32 23.65 31.50
CA HIS A 1001 2.15 23.47 32.36
C HIS A 1001 1.09 24.53 32.08
N ASP A 1002 1.47 25.79 31.96
CA ASP A 1002 0.54 26.86 31.61
C ASP A 1002 -0.03 26.69 30.19
N PHE A 1003 0.78 26.20 29.25
CA PHE A 1003 0.35 25.85 27.89
C PHE A 1003 -0.71 24.73 27.88
N ALA A 1004 -0.42 23.57 28.48
CA ALA A 1004 -1.34 22.44 28.54
C ALA A 1004 -2.64 22.81 29.28
N ALA A 1005 -2.55 23.58 30.37
CA ALA A 1005 -3.72 24.10 31.06
C ALA A 1005 -4.56 25.05 30.17
N GLY A 1006 -3.90 25.78 29.28
CA GLY A 1006 -4.53 26.63 28.27
C GLY A 1006 -5.36 25.83 27.25
N GLU A 1007 -4.83 24.71 26.76
CA GLU A 1007 -5.51 23.82 25.79
C GLU A 1007 -6.83 23.27 26.34
N PHE A 1008 -6.83 22.74 27.56
CA PHE A 1008 -8.05 22.22 28.16
C PHE A 1008 -9.05 23.34 28.47
N ARG A 1009 -8.57 24.53 28.83
CA ARG A 1009 -9.42 25.69 29.14
C ARG A 1009 -10.11 26.23 27.89
N SER A 1010 -9.42 26.29 26.74
CA SER A 1010 -10.01 26.76 25.48
C SER A 1010 -11.10 25.80 24.98
N ALA A 1011 -10.93 24.49 25.19
CA ALA A 1011 -11.92 23.46 24.91
C ALA A 1011 -13.02 23.31 25.99
N ARG A 1012 -13.04 24.19 27.01
CA ARG A 1012 -13.99 24.17 28.15
C ARG A 1012 -14.00 22.84 28.93
N ARG A 1013 -12.88 22.12 28.99
CA ARG A 1013 -12.69 20.88 29.77
C ARG A 1013 -12.05 21.16 31.13
N ARG A 1014 -12.37 20.36 32.16
CA ARG A 1014 -11.70 20.40 33.47
C ARG A 1014 -10.53 19.42 33.50
N VAL A 1015 -9.42 19.81 34.09
CA VAL A 1015 -8.23 18.95 34.24
C VAL A 1015 -7.66 19.07 35.64
N SER A 1016 -7.37 17.93 36.26
CA SER A 1016 -6.78 17.88 37.61
C SER A 1016 -5.30 18.29 37.59
N SER A 1017 -4.81 18.85 38.70
CA SER A 1017 -3.42 19.33 38.79
C SER A 1017 -2.37 18.21 38.68
N GLY A 1018 -2.71 16.97 39.04
CA GLY A 1018 -1.80 15.85 38.87
C GLY A 1018 -1.84 15.28 37.45
N ALA A 1019 -3.01 15.28 36.77
CA ALA A 1019 -3.09 14.93 35.36
C ALA A 1019 -2.24 15.86 34.49
N LEU A 1020 -2.28 17.17 34.78
CA LEU A 1020 -1.50 18.14 34.03
C LEU A 1020 0.02 17.98 34.27
N ARG A 1021 0.41 17.70 35.51
CA ARG A 1021 1.80 17.38 35.83
C ARG A 1021 2.25 16.09 35.13
N ALA A 1022 1.42 15.05 35.14
CA ALA A 1022 1.71 13.79 34.46
C ALA A 1022 1.87 13.99 32.95
N LEU A 1023 0.99 14.77 32.32
CA LEU A 1023 1.08 15.10 30.88
C LEU A 1023 2.33 15.89 30.52
N VAL A 1024 2.63 16.97 31.25
CA VAL A 1024 3.82 17.79 30.99
C VAL A 1024 5.11 17.02 31.23
N THR A 1025 5.10 16.12 32.22
CA THR A 1025 6.24 15.22 32.47
C THR A 1025 6.34 14.16 31.36
N ALA A 1026 5.19 13.74 30.79
CA ALA A 1026 5.16 12.74 29.74
C ALA A 1026 5.68 13.24 28.39
N PHE A 1027 5.37 14.48 28.05
CA PHE A 1027 5.72 15.11 26.76
C PHE A 1027 6.62 16.32 27.00
N SER A 1028 7.70 16.11 27.75
CA SER A 1028 8.54 17.20 28.21
C SER A 1028 9.45 17.76 27.12
N ASP A 1029 9.75 17.00 26.07
CA ASP A 1029 10.72 17.39 25.05
C ASP A 1029 10.08 17.84 23.73
N ASP A 1030 8.81 17.48 23.49
CA ASP A 1030 8.07 17.88 22.30
C ASP A 1030 6.73 18.57 22.66
N LEU A 1031 6.67 19.86 22.33
CA LEU A 1031 5.47 20.69 22.57
C LEU A 1031 4.30 20.33 21.64
N ALA A 1032 4.59 19.85 20.43
CA ALA A 1032 3.58 19.39 19.48
C ALA A 1032 2.97 18.06 19.95
N GLU A 1033 3.78 17.14 20.48
CA GLU A 1033 3.25 15.92 21.11
C GLU A 1033 2.43 16.24 22.35
N LEU A 1034 2.88 17.16 23.21
CA LEU A 1034 2.10 17.61 24.37
C LEU A 1034 0.74 18.19 23.94
N ALA A 1035 0.71 18.98 22.87
CA ALA A 1035 -0.53 19.54 22.33
C ALA A 1035 -1.44 18.45 21.73
N SER A 1036 -0.88 17.51 20.98
CA SER A 1036 -1.60 16.37 20.41
C SER A 1036 -2.24 15.51 21.50
N ALA A 1037 -1.48 15.21 22.57
CA ALA A 1037 -1.97 14.48 23.72
C ALA A 1037 -3.11 15.23 24.44
N CYS A 1038 -3.02 16.55 24.53
CA CYS A 1038 -4.12 17.37 25.04
C CYS A 1038 -5.38 17.25 24.15
N GLN A 1039 -5.25 17.33 22.82
CA GLN A 1039 -6.37 17.23 21.89
C GLN A 1039 -7.02 15.84 21.86
N GLN A 1040 -6.22 14.78 21.96
CA GLN A 1040 -6.72 13.42 22.08
C GLN A 1040 -7.55 13.25 23.35
N LEU A 1041 -7.05 13.72 24.50
CA LEU A 1041 -7.82 13.68 25.75
C LEU A 1041 -9.07 14.56 25.73
N ILE A 1042 -9.05 15.68 25.02
CA ILE A 1042 -10.24 16.55 24.83
C ILE A 1042 -11.34 15.83 24.03
N SER A 1043 -10.95 15.01 23.05
CA SER A 1043 -11.84 14.27 22.16
C SER A 1043 -12.41 13.01 22.82
N ASP A 1044 -11.58 12.30 23.60
CA ASP A 1044 -11.88 10.95 24.07
C ASP A 1044 -12.44 10.90 25.51
N ALA A 1045 -12.32 11.96 26.31
CA ALA A 1045 -12.75 11.99 27.71
C ALA A 1045 -13.98 12.87 27.96
N ALA A 1046 -14.90 12.40 28.81
CA ALA A 1046 -16.08 13.17 29.23
C ALA A 1046 -15.74 14.11 30.41
N ASP A 1047 -15.91 15.41 30.17
CA ASP A 1047 -15.89 16.60 31.05
C ASP A 1047 -14.71 16.85 32.00
N GLU A 1048 -14.09 15.82 32.61
CA GLU A 1048 -12.97 15.97 33.54
C GLU A 1048 -11.83 14.97 33.28
N ILE A 1049 -10.61 15.50 33.14
CA ILE A 1049 -9.39 14.75 32.88
C ILE A 1049 -8.61 14.54 34.19
N THR A 1050 -8.53 13.29 34.62
CA THR A 1050 -7.88 12.86 35.88
C THR A 1050 -6.55 12.14 35.63
N GLU A 1051 -5.74 11.97 36.68
CA GLU A 1051 -4.48 11.21 36.64
C GLU A 1051 -4.68 9.80 36.08
N ALA A 1052 -5.76 9.12 36.50
CA ALA A 1052 -6.12 7.80 35.99
C ALA A 1052 -6.45 7.80 34.49
N THR A 1053 -6.96 8.92 33.96
CA THR A 1053 -7.23 9.07 32.52
C THR A 1053 -5.91 9.19 31.76
N VAL A 1054 -5.01 10.06 32.23
CA VAL A 1054 -3.68 10.22 31.64
C VAL A 1054 -2.89 8.92 31.69
N GLU A 1055 -2.94 8.20 32.81
CA GLU A 1055 -2.26 6.92 32.97
C GLU A 1055 -2.87 5.83 32.08
N LYS A 1056 -4.19 5.80 31.89
CA LYS A 1056 -4.82 4.86 30.95
C LYS A 1056 -4.31 5.04 29.51
N TYR A 1057 -4.11 6.28 29.05
CA TYR A 1057 -3.72 6.57 27.67
C TYR A 1057 -2.21 6.65 27.45
N TYR A 1058 -1.45 7.06 28.49
CA TYR A 1058 -0.02 7.37 28.37
C TYR A 1058 0.85 6.67 29.42
N ALA A 1059 0.36 5.57 30.04
CA ALA A 1059 1.20 4.70 30.85
C ALA A 1059 2.44 4.26 30.05
N GLY A 1060 3.62 4.65 30.55
CA GLY A 1060 4.91 4.24 29.98
C GLY A 1060 5.58 5.25 29.03
N ARG A 1061 4.96 6.41 28.73
CA ARG A 1061 5.53 7.43 27.80
C ARG A 1061 6.33 8.55 28.45
N VAL A 1062 6.57 8.51 29.77
CA VAL A 1062 7.33 9.57 30.45
C VAL A 1062 8.78 9.58 29.98
N GLU A 1063 9.09 10.50 29.07
CA GLU A 1063 10.37 10.63 28.39
C GLU A 1063 11.55 10.55 29.36
N THR A 1064 12.36 9.53 29.12
CA THR A 1064 13.59 9.27 29.83
C THR A 1064 14.72 9.77 28.94
N ASN A 1065 14.89 11.10 28.95
CA ASN A 1065 15.66 11.84 27.95
C ASN A 1065 17.17 11.89 28.27
N ALA A 1066 18.04 11.93 27.26
CA ALA A 1066 19.52 11.85 27.35
C ALA A 1066 20.18 12.66 28.48
N PHE A 1067 19.59 13.79 28.88
CA PHE A 1067 20.06 14.63 29.99
C PHE A 1067 19.92 13.98 31.36
N LYS A 1068 18.87 13.19 31.61
CA LYS A 1068 18.68 12.44 32.87
C LYS A 1068 19.73 11.35 33.00
N VAL A 1069 20.06 10.67 31.89
CA VAL A 1069 21.16 9.70 31.82
C VAL A 1069 22.49 10.37 32.18
N ALA A 1070 22.77 11.53 31.59
CA ALA A 1070 23.98 12.30 31.88
C ALA A 1070 24.04 12.83 33.32
N ASP A 1071 22.91 13.29 33.87
CA ASP A 1071 22.84 13.79 35.24
C ASP A 1071 22.99 12.68 36.28
N ALA A 1072 22.38 11.51 36.04
CA ALA A 1072 22.57 10.33 36.88
C ALA A 1072 24.02 9.84 36.84
N ALA A 1073 24.64 9.82 35.66
CA ALA A 1073 26.04 9.45 35.49
C ALA A 1073 26.98 10.44 36.18
N ILE A 1074 26.88 11.75 35.93
CA ILE A 1074 27.76 12.76 36.53
C ILE A 1074 27.64 12.78 38.07
N ALA A 1075 26.46 12.50 38.59
CA ALA A 1075 26.23 12.37 40.03
C ALA A 1075 26.81 11.08 40.65
N GLY A 1076 27.33 10.15 39.83
CA GLY A 1076 27.93 8.88 40.26
C GLY A 1076 26.93 7.74 40.48
N ARG A 1077 25.70 7.85 39.95
CA ARG A 1077 24.65 6.83 40.10
C ARG A 1077 24.64 5.90 38.89
N GLN A 1078 25.66 5.03 38.81
CA GLN A 1078 25.89 4.17 37.65
C GLN A 1078 24.68 3.28 37.29
N GLY A 1079 24.09 2.57 38.26
CA GLY A 1079 22.96 1.66 38.01
C GLY A 1079 21.72 2.39 37.50
N GLU A 1080 21.40 3.55 38.08
CA GLU A 1080 20.30 4.41 37.61
C GLU A 1080 20.58 4.94 36.20
N ALA A 1081 21.82 5.40 35.94
CA ALA A 1081 22.19 5.91 34.61
C ALA A 1081 22.09 4.85 33.51
N LEU A 1082 22.47 3.60 33.78
CA LEU A 1082 22.36 2.50 32.80
C LEU A 1082 20.91 2.08 32.54
N VAL A 1083 20.06 2.06 33.58
CA VAL A 1083 18.63 1.77 33.41
C VAL A 1083 17.94 2.89 32.60
N LEU A 1084 18.26 4.16 32.89
CA LEU A 1084 17.75 5.29 32.13
C LEU A 1084 18.26 5.28 30.68
N LEU A 1085 19.53 4.89 30.44
CA LEU A 1085 20.09 4.75 29.09
C LEU A 1085 19.37 3.67 28.29
N ARG A 1086 19.18 2.48 28.88
CA ARG A 1086 18.48 1.36 28.23
C ARG A 1086 17.04 1.72 27.91
N HIS A 1087 16.35 2.38 28.83
CA HIS A 1087 14.99 2.85 28.60
C HIS A 1087 14.94 3.89 27.47
N ALA A 1088 15.87 4.86 27.44
CA ALA A 1088 15.99 5.86 26.38
C ALA A 1088 16.19 5.21 24.99
N LEU A 1089 17.12 4.27 24.88
CA LEU A 1089 17.40 3.55 23.64
C LEU A 1089 16.23 2.67 23.19
N SER A 1090 15.56 1.98 24.12
CA SER A 1090 14.37 1.17 23.81
C SER A 1090 13.17 2.00 23.34
N SER A 1091 13.15 3.29 23.70
CA SER A 1091 12.13 4.26 23.28
C SER A 1091 12.49 4.97 21.97
N GLY A 1092 13.58 4.56 21.30
CA GLY A 1092 14.01 5.10 20.01
C GLY A 1092 14.91 6.34 20.08
N ALA A 1093 15.47 6.71 21.25
CA ALA A 1093 16.39 7.84 21.34
C ALA A 1093 17.67 7.59 20.53
N ASP A 1094 18.04 8.57 19.70
CA ASP A 1094 19.26 8.50 18.88
C ASP A 1094 20.53 8.58 19.78
N PRO A 1095 21.49 7.65 19.62
CA PRO A 1095 22.79 7.67 20.28
C PRO A 1095 23.58 8.99 20.18
N VAL A 1096 23.51 9.69 19.04
CA VAL A 1096 24.30 10.90 18.76
C VAL A 1096 23.92 12.06 19.70
N PRO A 1097 22.63 12.41 19.88
CA PRO A 1097 22.18 13.34 20.92
C PRO A 1097 22.60 12.96 22.35
N VAL A 1098 22.66 11.67 22.68
CA VAL A 1098 23.08 11.20 24.01
C VAL A 1098 24.54 11.57 24.28
N VAL A 1099 25.44 11.28 23.34
CA VAL A 1099 26.85 11.68 23.45
C VAL A 1099 26.99 13.19 23.52
N ALA A 1100 26.22 13.94 22.72
CA ALA A 1100 26.24 15.40 22.73
C ALA A 1100 25.86 15.99 24.09
N ALA A 1101 24.86 15.42 24.78
CA ALA A 1101 24.43 15.84 26.11
C ALA A 1101 25.53 15.66 27.17
N PHE A 1102 26.21 14.51 27.17
CA PHE A 1102 27.36 14.26 28.03
C PHE A 1102 28.53 15.20 27.69
N ALA A 1103 28.85 15.36 26.41
CA ALA A 1103 29.94 16.21 25.94
C ALA A 1103 29.74 17.68 26.31
N MET A 1104 28.51 18.19 26.27
CA MET A 1104 28.21 19.55 26.70
C MET A 1104 28.46 19.74 28.19
N LYS A 1105 28.02 18.81 29.05
CA LYS A 1105 28.16 18.91 30.51
C LYS A 1105 29.60 18.73 30.98
N ILE A 1106 30.32 17.73 30.47
CA ILE A 1106 31.71 17.48 30.86
C ILE A 1106 32.62 18.64 30.41
N ARG A 1107 32.43 19.19 29.20
CA ARG A 1107 33.18 20.39 28.76
C ARG A 1107 32.89 21.62 29.62
N THR A 1108 31.64 21.76 30.06
CA THR A 1108 31.22 22.84 30.97
C THR A 1108 31.87 22.69 32.34
N MET A 1109 31.93 21.47 32.89
CA MET A 1109 32.64 21.17 34.13
C MET A 1109 34.15 21.45 34.01
N ALA A 1110 34.78 21.03 32.90
CA ALA A 1110 36.20 21.25 32.64
C ALA A 1110 36.56 22.75 32.55
N LYS A 1111 35.71 23.60 31.94
CA LYS A 1111 35.92 25.05 31.88
C LYS A 1111 35.93 25.74 33.25
N VAL A 1112 35.25 25.14 34.22
CA VAL A 1112 35.07 25.69 35.57
C VAL A 1112 36.05 25.06 36.58
N GLN A 1113 36.62 23.91 36.24
CA GLN A 1113 37.63 23.24 37.05
C GLN A 1113 38.86 24.14 37.26
N GLY A 1114 39.28 24.30 38.52
CA GLY A 1114 40.42 25.15 38.89
C GLY A 1114 40.15 26.67 38.90
N VAL A 1115 38.92 27.12 38.59
CA VAL A 1115 38.55 28.55 38.55
C VAL A 1115 37.64 28.92 39.73
N TYR A 1116 38.11 29.82 40.60
CA TYR A 1116 37.41 30.21 41.83
C TYR A 1116 36.81 31.62 41.74
N GLY A 1117 35.54 31.76 42.15
CA GLY A 1117 34.84 33.04 42.20
C GLY A 1117 33.32 32.90 42.12
N PRO A 1118 32.55 33.98 42.37
CA PRO A 1118 31.10 33.98 42.26
C PRO A 1118 30.65 33.69 40.81
N SER A 1119 29.64 32.84 40.65
CA SER A 1119 29.14 32.36 39.35
C SER A 1119 28.83 33.50 38.36
N GLY A 1120 28.30 34.62 38.84
CA GLY A 1120 27.98 35.80 38.02
C GLY A 1120 29.19 36.55 37.44
N GLN A 1121 30.36 36.50 38.08
CA GLN A 1121 31.60 37.11 37.55
C GLN A 1121 32.33 36.14 36.61
N LEU A 1122 32.28 34.84 36.91
CA LEU A 1122 32.89 33.81 36.08
C LEU A 1122 32.12 33.56 34.78
N ALA A 1123 30.80 33.76 34.80
CA ALA A 1123 29.92 33.67 33.63
C ALA A 1123 30.42 34.45 32.41
N SER A 1124 30.75 35.73 32.60
CA SER A 1124 31.25 36.59 31.51
C SER A 1124 32.67 36.21 31.07
N ARG A 1125 33.53 35.76 31.99
CA ARG A 1125 34.91 35.34 31.69
C ARG A 1125 34.98 34.02 30.93
N LEU A 1126 34.08 33.08 31.23
CA LEU A 1126 34.02 31.75 30.62
C LEU A 1126 33.08 31.68 29.42
N GLY A 1127 32.34 32.76 29.12
CA GLY A 1127 31.36 32.82 28.03
C GLY A 1127 30.15 31.92 28.29
N MET A 1128 29.67 31.84 29.53
CA MET A 1128 28.60 30.93 29.99
C MET A 1128 27.50 31.70 30.74
N ALA A 1129 26.29 31.16 30.83
CA ALA A 1129 25.25 31.78 31.67
C ALA A 1129 25.55 31.55 33.18
N PRO A 1130 25.20 32.49 34.08
CA PRO A 1130 25.50 32.36 35.51
C PRO A 1130 25.00 31.07 36.17
N TRP A 1131 23.80 30.62 35.81
CA TRP A 1131 23.22 29.38 36.32
C TRP A 1131 23.98 28.12 35.83
N GLN A 1132 24.55 28.16 34.62
CA GLN A 1132 25.37 27.06 34.08
C GLN A 1132 26.71 26.97 34.81
N VAL A 1133 27.33 28.11 35.13
CA VAL A 1133 28.56 28.15 35.93
C VAL A 1133 28.28 27.63 37.34
N GLU A 1134 27.19 28.07 37.97
CA GLU A 1134 26.82 27.61 39.31
C GLU A 1134 26.57 26.09 39.36
N ARG A 1135 25.86 25.56 38.36
CA ARG A 1135 25.63 24.11 38.21
C ARG A 1135 26.96 23.36 37.98
N ALA A 1136 27.79 23.84 37.06
CA ALA A 1136 29.10 23.23 36.78
C ALA A 1136 30.03 23.23 38.01
N GLN A 1137 30.04 24.33 38.78
CA GLN A 1137 30.78 24.44 40.04
C GLN A 1137 30.29 23.46 41.12
N ARG A 1138 29.04 22.98 41.01
CA ARG A 1138 28.47 21.95 41.89
C ARG A 1138 28.82 20.56 41.38
N ASP A 1139 28.60 20.30 40.10
CA ASP A 1139 28.75 18.99 39.47
C ASP A 1139 30.22 18.55 39.40
N VAL A 1140 31.16 19.49 39.26
CA VAL A 1140 32.61 19.22 39.21
C VAL A 1140 33.22 18.91 40.59
N ARG A 1141 32.47 19.08 41.69
CA ARG A 1141 32.97 18.78 43.03
C ARG A 1141 33.26 17.29 43.18
N GLY A 1142 34.51 16.95 43.47
CA GLY A 1142 34.94 15.56 43.59
C GLY A 1142 35.33 14.90 42.26
N TRP A 1143 35.56 15.69 41.22
CA TRP A 1143 36.23 15.31 39.97
C TRP A 1143 37.68 15.78 39.98
N SER A 1144 38.60 14.96 39.44
CA SER A 1144 39.99 15.34 39.19
C SER A 1144 40.16 15.87 37.76
N GLU A 1145 41.23 16.64 37.52
CA GLU A 1145 41.59 17.11 36.17
C GLU A 1145 41.84 15.93 35.23
N ASP A 1146 42.60 14.92 35.68
CA ASP A 1146 42.87 13.70 34.90
C ASP A 1146 41.59 12.90 34.60
N GLY A 1147 40.64 12.86 35.53
CA GLY A 1147 39.36 12.16 35.35
C GLY A 1147 38.46 12.84 34.32
N LEU A 1148 38.42 14.18 34.32
CA LEU A 1148 37.73 14.96 33.30
C LEU A 1148 38.40 14.82 31.93
N GLY A 1149 39.74 14.86 31.86
CA GLY A 1149 40.50 14.67 30.63
C GLY A 1149 40.19 13.34 29.95
N ARG A 1150 40.25 12.23 30.71
CA ARG A 1150 39.90 10.89 30.19
C ARG A 1150 38.45 10.79 29.71
N CYS A 1151 37.51 11.42 30.42
CA CYS A 1151 36.12 11.43 29.98
C CYS A 1151 35.93 12.22 28.68
N ILE A 1152 36.67 13.31 28.47
CA ILE A 1152 36.61 14.11 27.24
C ILE A 1152 37.15 13.31 26.04
N GLU A 1153 38.28 12.60 26.22
CA GLU A 1153 38.85 11.73 25.19
C GLU A 1153 37.87 10.60 24.84
N LEU A 1154 37.34 9.90 25.85
CA LEU A 1154 36.36 8.83 25.65
C LEU A 1154 35.08 9.33 24.99
N LEU A 1155 34.63 10.55 25.30
CA LEU A 1155 33.48 11.18 24.65
C LEU A 1155 33.73 11.42 23.16
N ALA A 1156 34.94 11.83 22.78
CA ALA A 1156 35.31 12.01 21.37
C ALA A 1156 35.39 10.68 20.61
N GLU A 1157 35.95 9.64 21.24
CA GLU A 1157 35.94 8.28 20.68
C GLU A 1157 34.51 7.75 20.52
N THR A 1158 33.65 8.00 21.51
CA THR A 1158 32.26 7.55 21.49
C THR A 1158 31.47 8.31 20.42
N ASP A 1159 31.69 9.62 20.23
CA ASP A 1159 31.08 10.42 19.15
C ASP A 1159 31.43 9.87 17.76
N ALA A 1160 32.69 9.46 17.55
CA ALA A 1160 33.10 8.81 16.31
C ALA A 1160 32.46 7.42 16.16
N ALA A 1161 32.42 6.63 17.22
CA ALA A 1161 31.83 5.29 17.23
C ALA A 1161 30.35 5.31 16.85
N VAL A 1162 29.55 6.21 17.46
CA VAL A 1162 28.11 6.33 17.15
C VAL A 1162 27.84 6.89 15.75
N LYS A 1163 28.81 7.58 15.13
CA LYS A 1163 28.75 8.07 13.73
C LYS A 1163 29.28 7.06 12.70
N GLY A 1164 29.50 5.81 13.11
CA GLY A 1164 29.85 4.72 12.21
C GLY A 1164 31.32 4.32 12.20
N ALA A 1165 32.17 4.87 13.09
CA ALA A 1165 33.56 4.43 13.22
C ALA A 1165 33.70 3.06 13.94
N GLN A 1166 32.64 2.57 14.59
CA GLN A 1166 32.59 1.24 15.19
C GLN A 1166 31.26 0.56 14.89
N ARG A 1167 31.25 -0.79 14.94
CA ARG A 1167 30.07 -1.61 14.65
C ARG A 1167 29.01 -1.60 15.76
N ASP A 1168 29.42 -1.35 17.00
CA ASP A 1168 28.54 -1.40 18.19
C ASP A 1168 28.55 -0.04 18.89
N ALA A 1169 27.54 0.77 18.56
CA ALA A 1169 27.35 2.12 19.09
C ALA A 1169 26.78 2.11 20.52
N ILE A 1170 26.04 1.06 20.91
CA ILE A 1170 25.39 0.95 22.22
C ILE A 1170 26.42 0.58 23.28
N TYR A 1171 27.32 -0.36 23.00
CA TYR A 1171 28.44 -0.67 23.89
C TYR A 1171 29.35 0.54 24.12
N ALA A 1172 29.61 1.33 23.07
CA ALA A 1172 30.39 2.56 23.21
C ALA A 1172 29.71 3.56 24.17
N LEU A 1173 28.38 3.68 24.09
CA LEU A 1173 27.57 4.47 25.02
C LEU A 1173 27.59 3.92 26.46
N GLU A 1174 27.37 2.62 26.67
CA GLU A 1174 27.38 2.01 28.01
C GLU A 1174 28.75 2.18 28.70
N ARG A 1175 29.83 2.03 27.92
CA ARG A 1175 31.22 2.27 28.38
C ARG A 1175 31.45 3.73 28.76
N MET A 1176 30.95 4.66 27.95
CA MET A 1176 31.00 6.10 28.24
C MET A 1176 30.23 6.43 29.52
N VAL A 1177 28.98 5.98 29.65
CA VAL A 1177 28.13 6.23 30.83
C VAL A 1177 28.79 5.66 32.09
N THR A 1178 29.31 4.44 32.03
CA THR A 1178 30.01 3.81 33.15
C THR A 1178 31.24 4.60 33.57
N THR A 1179 32.08 4.99 32.61
CA THR A 1179 33.32 5.73 32.90
C THR A 1179 33.05 7.13 33.45
N VAL A 1180 32.00 7.80 32.96
CA VAL A 1180 31.55 9.09 33.50
C VAL A 1180 30.98 8.91 34.91
N ALA A 1181 30.23 7.83 35.16
CA ALA A 1181 29.69 7.51 36.49
C ALA A 1181 30.78 7.21 37.53
N THR A 1182 31.91 6.65 37.10
CA THR A 1182 33.10 6.45 37.95
C THR A 1182 34.05 7.64 37.97
N ARG A 1183 33.63 8.79 37.42
CA ARG A 1183 34.41 10.05 37.35
C ARG A 1183 35.76 9.90 36.65
N GLY A 1184 35.80 9.06 35.61
CA GLY A 1184 37.00 8.77 34.84
C GLY A 1184 37.94 7.78 35.52
N ALA A 1185 37.49 7.03 36.54
CA ALA A 1185 38.25 5.91 37.07
C ALA A 1185 38.04 4.67 36.18
N VAL A 1186 39.13 4.15 35.63
CA VAL A 1186 39.14 2.87 34.90
C VAL A 1186 39.06 1.78 35.96
N GLY A 1187 37.99 0.97 35.95
CA GLY A 1187 37.93 -0.24 36.77
C GLY A 1187 39.13 -1.13 36.47
N ARG A 1188 39.75 -1.68 37.52
CA ARG A 1188 40.69 -2.79 37.38
C ARG A 1188 39.98 -4.04 36.90
#